data_AF-A0A3D9JRS7-F1
#
_entry.id   AF-A0A3D9JRS7-F1
#
_cell.length_a   1.000
_cell.length_b   1.000
_cell.length_c   1.000
_cell.angle_alpha   90.00
_cell.angle_beta   90.00
_cell.angle_gamma   90.00
#
_symmetry.space_group_name_H-M   'P 1'
#
loop_
_entity.id
_entity.type
_entity.pdbx_description
1 polymer ?
#
loop_
_entity_poly.entity_id
_entity_poly.type
_entity_poly.pdbx_seq_one_letter_code
_entity_poly.pdbx_strand_id
1 'polypeptide(L)'
;MENMNDKESEKSASVSRRQFLAYTLAGTAALAAGGAFSPLTAYAQGGEQAAALTVSSDTISVKDFGAVGDGVTDDTAALTDAADYVNAIANTDGTPVQLYFSNGTYRYSSGLYFNRPVILCGSGGAKLVYEGTAHAVKLGKDGIGYNDPVNPQTKHEFYGVRDLILSGGANAQHGIYVNTFVVNPRIDRCVFKNFGSAAGYAIFFQSDNWNCYVTDCMYESANDIAKNFIRANGKSAAGVSDNGNSRLNVVDCFANIGGTTAGGTGVYVSGWKSVVRGGGFQGFKYAVHIADNTNYVEVDSTYVETIYSGCEAVIAMGDQPTAAVSSFYLTGLKLKDMYVNLHNVSNDYVSTDTKFLVCLNDKIALRNADISVDVYMGGKYPLLLLNPIAGQSGIDIRSTGNPKMYAASAPSMPLLSDAERAVNYGTNTWFDIWQRGNGASYTIAGSGIFKVADRYYVSRDGIGGSAAVTKETFAPGQTAVPGHPSYFLRLTNSQTATGATYHTLINMIEDVTKLSGERVSLSLYLRCSKSISVQPVLAQIFGSGGSSAIYTSAGTTVIGTSFAKVVFTFDVPRVDGKTWGANHRLEMHLSLPVNQTFTLDWGPWKLNKGEYPTENYRPDKLEELRRCKAFYEKGNLNQLIATHQRGAVHFASEKYRQPNCKAHVVYQDGSANYNAVVSIFTTTDMAYTLNAMATDSSVDWEADAELV
;
A
#
# COMPACT_ATOMS: atom_id res chain seq x y z
N MET A 1 21.84 -48.90 -13.35
CA MET A 1 20.80 -49.12 -14.37
C MET A 1 20.09 -47.80 -14.54
N GLU A 2 20.20 -47.03 -15.60
CA GLU A 2 20.96 -47.12 -16.85
C GLU A 2 20.96 -45.69 -17.42
N ASN A 3 22.08 -45.26 -18.00
CA ASN A 3 22.26 -43.94 -18.62
C ASN A 3 21.49 -43.86 -19.95
N MET A 4 21.09 -42.66 -20.38
CA MET A 4 21.55 -42.09 -21.66
C MET A 4 21.15 -40.62 -21.84
N ASN A 5 22.15 -39.83 -22.22
CA ASN A 5 22.06 -38.50 -22.81
C ASN A 5 21.28 -38.55 -24.13
N ASP A 6 20.63 -37.45 -24.52
CA ASP A 6 20.98 -36.77 -25.76
C ASP A 6 20.41 -35.34 -25.86
N LYS A 7 21.24 -34.47 -26.46
CA LYS A 7 20.96 -33.10 -26.88
C LYS A 7 20.07 -33.12 -28.13
N GLU A 8 19.16 -32.15 -28.27
CA GLU A 8 18.82 -31.44 -29.52
C GLU A 8 17.67 -30.44 -29.22
N SER A 9 17.97 -29.14 -29.19
CA SER A 9 17.83 -28.16 -30.27
C SER A 9 16.42 -27.59 -30.42
N GLU A 10 16.36 -26.26 -30.32
CA GLU A 10 15.24 -25.37 -30.62
C GLU A 10 14.48 -25.78 -31.89
N LYS A 11 13.16 -25.85 -31.81
CA LYS A 11 12.26 -25.56 -32.92
C LYS A 11 10.93 -25.06 -32.39
N SER A 12 10.83 -23.73 -32.31
CA SER A 12 9.58 -22.98 -32.31
C SER A 12 8.68 -23.48 -33.45
N ALA A 13 7.58 -24.14 -33.10
CA ALA A 13 6.52 -24.43 -34.05
C ALA A 13 5.69 -23.16 -34.23
N SER A 14 6.06 -22.35 -35.21
CA SER A 14 5.26 -21.24 -35.70
C SER A 14 3.91 -21.76 -36.22
N VAL A 15 2.83 -21.53 -35.47
CA VAL A 15 1.47 -21.77 -35.99
C VAL A 15 1.18 -20.68 -37.02
N SER A 16 1.23 -21.04 -38.30
CA SER A 16 0.97 -20.12 -39.39
C SER A 16 -0.51 -19.68 -39.41
N ARG A 17 -0.72 -18.41 -39.74
CA ARG A 17 -1.99 -17.63 -39.73
C ARG A 17 -3.14 -18.18 -40.61
N ARG A 18 -3.05 -19.42 -41.12
CA ARG A 18 -4.05 -20.06 -42.00
C ARG A 18 -4.85 -21.20 -41.37
N GLN A 19 -4.58 -21.59 -40.12
CA GLN A 19 -5.32 -22.67 -39.45
C GLN A 19 -6.39 -22.21 -38.45
N PHE A 20 -6.64 -20.91 -38.29
CA PHE A 20 -7.70 -20.37 -37.41
C PHE A 20 -9.03 -20.09 -38.14
N LEU A 21 -9.16 -20.45 -39.42
CA LEU A 21 -10.36 -20.20 -40.24
C LEU A 21 -11.27 -21.43 -40.43
N ALA A 22 -11.18 -22.45 -39.58
CA ALA A 22 -11.90 -23.72 -39.75
C ALA A 22 -12.72 -24.16 -38.51
N TYR A 23 -13.27 -23.22 -37.73
CA TYR A 23 -14.19 -23.54 -36.63
C TYR A 23 -15.56 -22.86 -36.66
N THR A 24 -16.00 -22.35 -37.82
CA THR A 24 -17.33 -21.71 -37.98
C THR A 24 -18.10 -22.16 -39.23
N LEU A 25 -17.89 -23.40 -39.69
CA LEU A 25 -18.68 -24.00 -40.77
C LEU A 25 -19.04 -25.46 -40.45
N ALA A 26 -19.78 -25.65 -39.37
CA ALA A 26 -20.54 -26.87 -39.10
C ALA A 26 -21.71 -26.53 -38.17
N GLY A 27 -22.86 -26.15 -38.75
CA GLY A 27 -24.03 -25.79 -37.97
C GLY A 27 -25.21 -25.24 -38.76
N THR A 28 -25.49 -25.76 -39.96
CA THR A 28 -26.77 -25.51 -40.65
C THR A 28 -27.30 -26.79 -41.27
N ALA A 29 -28.12 -27.52 -40.50
CA ALA A 29 -29.01 -28.55 -41.03
C ALA A 29 -30.22 -28.68 -40.09
N ALA A 30 -31.31 -28.00 -40.42
CA ALA A 30 -32.71 -28.45 -40.27
C ALA A 30 -33.68 -27.26 -40.38
N LEU A 31 -34.31 -27.12 -41.55
CA LEU A 31 -35.75 -26.91 -41.73
C LEU A 31 -36.00 -26.64 -43.22
N ALA A 32 -36.29 -27.72 -43.95
CA ALA A 32 -36.92 -27.65 -45.26
C ALA A 32 -38.25 -28.40 -45.17
N ALA A 33 -39.35 -27.65 -45.29
CA ALA A 33 -40.69 -28.05 -45.76
C ALA A 33 -41.57 -26.80 -45.59
N GLY A 34 -42.26 -26.22 -46.57
CA GLY A 34 -42.48 -26.49 -47.97
C GLY A 34 -43.58 -25.49 -48.38
N GLY A 35 -43.45 -24.80 -49.52
CA GLY A 35 -44.46 -23.83 -49.94
C GLY A 35 -44.00 -22.83 -51.00
N ALA A 36 -43.84 -23.34 -52.23
CA ALA A 36 -43.95 -22.66 -53.53
C ALA A 36 -43.37 -21.23 -53.70
N PHE A 37 -42.22 -21.14 -54.39
CA PHE A 37 -41.85 -19.99 -55.21
C PHE A 37 -42.23 -20.25 -56.67
N SER A 38 -42.77 -19.22 -57.34
CA SER A 38 -42.80 -19.07 -58.80
C SER A 38 -42.84 -17.58 -59.15
N PRO A 39 -42.34 -17.16 -60.33
CA PRO A 39 -41.23 -16.20 -60.38
C PRO A 39 -41.63 -14.76 -60.75
N LEU A 40 -40.72 -13.85 -60.40
CA LEU A 40 -40.30 -12.63 -61.10
C LEU A 40 -41.22 -12.13 -62.24
N THR A 41 -41.82 -10.95 -62.07
CA THR A 41 -42.18 -10.10 -63.21
C THR A 41 -41.90 -8.64 -62.87
N ALA A 42 -41.39 -7.94 -63.87
CA ALA A 42 -40.71 -6.66 -63.76
C ALA A 42 -41.63 -5.47 -63.43
N TYR A 43 -41.01 -4.49 -62.75
CA TYR A 43 -41.09 -3.04 -62.97
C TYR A 43 -42.39 -2.46 -63.57
N ALA A 44 -43.12 -1.69 -62.75
CA ALA A 44 -43.94 -0.59 -63.23
C ALA A 44 -43.92 0.56 -62.21
N GLN A 45 -43.65 1.74 -62.75
CA GLN A 45 -43.43 3.03 -62.09
C GLN A 45 -44.77 3.75 -61.89
N GLY A 46 -45.01 4.34 -60.71
CA GLY A 46 -45.96 5.45 -60.54
C GLY A 46 -46.96 5.34 -59.37
N GLY A 47 -46.89 6.29 -58.44
CA GLY A 47 -48.05 6.97 -57.83
C GLY A 47 -48.76 6.34 -56.61
N GLU A 48 -48.73 7.10 -55.51
CA GLU A 48 -49.67 7.15 -54.36
C GLU A 48 -49.70 6.04 -53.28
N GLN A 49 -50.02 6.46 -52.06
CA GLN A 49 -49.62 5.88 -50.77
C GLN A 49 -50.44 4.66 -50.28
N ALA A 50 -49.71 3.86 -49.46
CA ALA A 50 -50.12 3.10 -48.27
C ALA A 50 -50.82 1.73 -48.44
N ALA A 51 -50.11 0.64 -48.06
CA ALA A 51 -50.35 -0.07 -46.80
C ALA A 51 -49.40 -1.28 -46.58
N ALA A 52 -48.59 -1.16 -45.53
CA ALA A 52 -48.12 -2.19 -44.58
C ALA A 52 -47.43 -3.48 -45.08
N LEU A 53 -46.08 -3.41 -45.11
CA LEU A 53 -45.22 -4.55 -44.76
C LEU A 53 -44.38 -4.15 -43.52
N THR A 54 -44.63 -4.78 -42.38
CA THR A 54 -43.95 -4.49 -41.12
C THR A 54 -42.63 -5.28 -41.03
N VAL A 55 -41.53 -4.65 -41.45
CA VAL A 55 -40.13 -5.06 -41.23
C VAL A 55 -39.39 -3.77 -40.82
N SER A 56 -39.25 -3.48 -39.52
CA SER A 56 -38.09 -3.83 -38.65
C SER A 56 -36.91 -2.84 -38.76
N SER A 57 -37.01 -1.73 -38.00
CA SER A 57 -36.01 -0.69 -37.66
C SER A 57 -35.26 0.04 -38.81
N ASP A 58 -35.65 1.30 -39.02
CA ASP A 58 -35.07 2.28 -39.93
C ASP A 58 -33.54 2.43 -39.75
N THR A 59 -32.77 1.89 -40.68
CA THR A 59 -31.33 2.18 -40.79
C THR A 59 -31.16 3.33 -41.77
N ILE A 60 -30.71 4.48 -41.29
CA ILE A 60 -30.47 5.68 -42.11
C ILE A 60 -29.02 5.63 -42.59
N SER A 61 -28.76 5.78 -43.89
CA SER A 61 -27.39 5.79 -44.41
C SER A 61 -26.89 7.22 -44.59
N VAL A 62 -25.64 7.51 -44.24
CA VAL A 62 -25.02 8.82 -44.55
C VAL A 62 -24.94 9.09 -46.05
N LYS A 63 -24.98 8.04 -46.88
CA LYS A 63 -25.02 8.18 -48.35
C LYS A 63 -26.35 8.72 -48.87
N ASP A 64 -27.43 8.59 -48.09
CA ASP A 64 -28.73 9.16 -48.45
C ASP A 64 -28.70 10.71 -48.43
N PHE A 65 -27.68 11.28 -47.76
CA PHE A 65 -27.43 12.73 -47.66
C PHE A 65 -26.27 13.19 -48.56
N GLY A 66 -25.78 12.32 -49.46
CA GLY A 66 -24.76 12.66 -50.44
C GLY A 66 -23.32 12.46 -49.97
N ALA A 67 -23.07 11.79 -48.84
CA ALA A 67 -21.71 11.46 -48.42
C ALA A 67 -21.05 10.50 -49.43
N VAL A 68 -19.88 10.88 -49.94
CA VAL A 68 -19.17 10.13 -50.99
C VAL A 68 -18.30 9.03 -50.37
N GLY A 69 -17.52 9.36 -49.32
CA GLY A 69 -16.66 8.40 -48.64
C GLY A 69 -15.47 7.92 -49.48
N ASP A 70 -14.92 8.75 -50.36
CA ASP A 70 -13.78 8.42 -51.23
C ASP A 70 -12.40 8.80 -50.65
N GLY A 71 -12.38 9.44 -49.48
CA GLY A 71 -11.17 9.93 -48.83
C GLY A 71 -10.58 11.20 -49.45
N VAL A 72 -11.27 11.82 -50.40
CA VAL A 72 -10.85 13.06 -51.07
C VAL A 72 -11.89 14.15 -50.84
N THR A 73 -13.15 13.83 -51.12
CA THR A 73 -14.30 14.69 -50.95
C THR A 73 -14.46 15.08 -49.48
N ASP A 74 -14.75 16.35 -49.25
CA ASP A 74 -15.16 16.85 -47.94
C ASP A 74 -16.65 16.52 -47.73
N ASP A 75 -16.91 15.49 -46.92
CA ASP A 75 -18.25 15.00 -46.61
C ASP A 75 -18.91 15.80 -45.47
N THR A 76 -18.30 16.90 -45.00
CA THR A 76 -18.79 17.70 -43.86
C THR A 76 -20.27 18.05 -43.97
N ALA A 77 -20.72 18.56 -45.12
CA ALA A 77 -22.10 18.98 -45.31
C ALA A 77 -23.06 17.77 -45.24
N ALA A 78 -22.77 16.70 -45.98
CA ALA A 78 -23.60 15.50 -46.00
C ALA A 78 -23.70 14.81 -44.63
N LEU A 79 -22.60 14.76 -43.86
CA LEU A 79 -22.63 14.21 -42.51
C LEU A 79 -23.37 15.11 -41.52
N THR A 80 -23.30 16.43 -41.70
CA THR A 80 -24.08 17.39 -40.90
C THR A 80 -25.58 17.23 -41.19
N ASP A 81 -25.97 17.15 -42.46
CA ASP A 81 -27.36 16.94 -42.87
C ASP A 81 -27.92 15.61 -42.33
N ALA A 82 -27.11 14.55 -42.34
CA ALA A 82 -27.49 13.27 -41.74
C ALA A 82 -27.69 13.37 -40.22
N ALA A 83 -26.80 14.09 -39.51
CA ALA A 83 -26.94 14.31 -38.07
C ALA A 83 -28.18 15.16 -37.73
N ASP A 84 -28.44 16.21 -38.51
CA ASP A 84 -29.61 17.07 -38.36
C ASP A 84 -30.91 16.30 -38.62
N TYR A 85 -30.93 15.43 -39.62
CA TYR A 85 -32.07 14.54 -39.87
C TYR A 85 -32.32 13.62 -38.68
N VAL A 86 -31.28 12.95 -38.15
CA VAL A 86 -31.40 12.12 -36.95
C VAL A 86 -31.95 12.92 -35.77
N ASN A 87 -31.44 14.14 -35.54
CA ASN A 87 -31.89 15.02 -34.47
C ASN A 87 -33.34 15.51 -34.64
N ALA A 88 -33.85 15.59 -35.88
CA ALA A 88 -35.22 16.00 -36.16
C ALA A 88 -36.25 14.90 -35.86
N ILE A 89 -35.84 13.62 -35.80
CA ILE A 89 -36.73 12.52 -35.42
C ILE A 89 -37.13 12.69 -33.95
N ALA A 90 -38.43 12.62 -33.65
CA ALA A 90 -38.96 12.81 -32.30
C ALA A 90 -38.38 11.80 -31.29
N ASN A 91 -37.86 12.28 -30.15
CA ASN A 91 -37.38 11.45 -29.04
C ASN A 91 -38.51 11.21 -28.01
N THR A 92 -39.44 10.33 -28.35
CA THR A 92 -40.60 10.03 -27.50
C THR A 92 -40.27 9.09 -26.35
N ASP A 93 -39.42 8.10 -26.61
CA ASP A 93 -39.21 6.91 -25.79
C ASP A 93 -37.73 6.62 -25.49
N GLY A 94 -36.79 7.46 -25.96
CA GLY A 94 -35.36 7.21 -25.80
C GLY A 94 -34.79 6.17 -26.75
N THR A 95 -35.56 5.67 -27.72
CA THR A 95 -35.09 4.66 -28.67
C THR A 95 -33.98 5.25 -29.55
N PRO A 96 -32.83 4.57 -29.68
CA PRO A 96 -31.75 5.03 -30.53
C PRO A 96 -32.08 4.86 -32.01
N VAL A 97 -31.74 5.89 -32.79
CA VAL A 97 -31.75 5.82 -34.25
C VAL A 97 -30.45 5.19 -34.75
N GLN A 98 -30.51 4.33 -35.77
CA GLN A 98 -29.29 3.77 -36.37
C GLN A 98 -28.82 4.62 -37.55
N LEU A 99 -27.62 5.20 -37.45
CA LEU A 99 -26.96 5.93 -38.52
C LEU A 99 -25.81 5.07 -39.07
N TYR A 100 -25.97 4.62 -40.31
CA TYR A 100 -25.08 3.68 -40.96
C TYR A 100 -24.04 4.36 -41.85
N PHE A 101 -22.80 3.91 -41.70
CA PHE A 101 -21.66 4.27 -42.52
C PHE A 101 -21.23 3.05 -43.33
N SER A 102 -21.52 3.07 -44.62
CA SER A 102 -20.99 2.06 -45.55
C SER A 102 -19.47 2.14 -45.64
N ASN A 103 -18.81 1.10 -46.15
CA ASN A 103 -17.36 1.12 -46.33
C ASN A 103 -16.93 2.33 -47.20
N GLY A 104 -15.91 3.05 -46.76
CA GLY A 104 -15.49 4.33 -47.33
C GLY A 104 -14.67 5.14 -46.34
N THR A 105 -14.00 6.19 -46.83
CA THR A 105 -13.27 7.17 -46.01
C THR A 105 -13.97 8.53 -46.11
N TYR A 106 -14.59 8.96 -45.01
CA TYR A 106 -15.39 10.16 -44.92
C TYR A 106 -14.61 11.27 -44.21
N ARG A 107 -14.26 12.34 -44.93
CA ARG A 107 -13.53 13.50 -44.37
C ARG A 107 -14.53 14.53 -43.90
N TYR A 108 -14.31 15.10 -42.72
CA TYR A 108 -15.22 16.09 -42.17
C TYR A 108 -14.55 17.02 -41.15
N SER A 109 -15.10 18.23 -41.00
CA SER A 109 -14.51 19.29 -40.18
C SER A 109 -15.49 19.93 -39.19
N SER A 110 -16.80 19.92 -39.45
CA SER A 110 -17.81 20.24 -38.42
C SER A 110 -17.95 19.03 -37.48
N GLY A 111 -17.91 19.24 -36.17
CA GLY A 111 -18.18 18.15 -35.23
C GLY A 111 -19.60 17.61 -35.42
N LEU A 112 -19.81 16.29 -35.35
CA LEU A 112 -21.15 15.71 -35.47
C LEU A 112 -21.85 15.73 -34.12
N TYR A 113 -22.96 16.47 -33.99
CA TYR A 113 -23.71 16.57 -32.74
C TYR A 113 -25.03 15.81 -32.80
N PHE A 114 -25.22 14.89 -31.86
CA PHE A 114 -26.45 14.10 -31.70
C PHE A 114 -27.14 14.44 -30.38
N ASN A 115 -28.23 15.21 -30.48
CA ASN A 115 -29.01 15.66 -29.34
C ASN A 115 -30.08 14.63 -28.90
N ARG A 116 -30.15 13.46 -29.54
CA ARG A 116 -31.01 12.34 -29.18
C ARG A 116 -30.26 11.00 -29.28
N PRO A 117 -30.72 9.93 -28.60
CA PRO A 117 -30.15 8.59 -28.73
C PRO A 117 -29.90 8.18 -30.18
N VAL A 118 -28.68 7.75 -30.47
CA VAL A 118 -28.23 7.30 -31.80
C VAL A 118 -27.21 6.17 -31.63
N ILE A 119 -27.14 5.26 -32.60
CA ILE A 119 -26.04 4.31 -32.77
C ILE A 119 -25.39 4.59 -34.12
N LEU A 120 -24.15 5.06 -34.12
CA LEU A 120 -23.32 5.18 -35.31
C LEU A 120 -22.74 3.80 -35.61
N CYS A 121 -23.16 3.19 -36.72
CA CYS A 121 -22.79 1.83 -37.11
C CYS A 121 -21.95 1.86 -38.38
N GLY A 122 -20.70 1.42 -38.30
CA GLY A 122 -19.89 1.13 -39.46
C GLY A 122 -20.05 -0.30 -39.97
N SER A 123 -19.52 -0.56 -41.15
CA SER A 123 -19.38 -1.91 -41.73
C SER A 123 -18.01 -2.56 -41.41
N GLY A 124 -17.28 -2.04 -40.42
CA GLY A 124 -15.93 -2.47 -40.06
C GLY A 124 -14.81 -1.82 -40.88
N GLY A 125 -15.09 -1.39 -42.12
CA GLY A 125 -14.15 -0.66 -42.98
C GLY A 125 -14.41 0.85 -43.10
N ALA A 126 -15.55 1.32 -42.61
CA ALA A 126 -15.94 2.73 -42.68
C ALA A 126 -15.03 3.59 -41.79
N LYS A 127 -14.35 4.56 -42.40
CA LYS A 127 -13.36 5.41 -41.77
C LYS A 127 -13.81 6.86 -41.73
N LEU A 128 -13.85 7.46 -40.55
CA LEU A 128 -14.10 8.88 -40.33
C LEU A 128 -12.76 9.59 -40.10
N VAL A 129 -12.48 10.62 -40.91
CA VAL A 129 -11.27 11.44 -40.83
C VAL A 129 -11.68 12.83 -40.38
N TYR A 130 -11.43 13.15 -39.10
CA TYR A 130 -11.79 14.44 -38.54
C TYR A 130 -10.67 15.47 -38.72
N GLU A 131 -11.00 16.65 -39.21
CA GLU A 131 -10.03 17.72 -39.53
C GLU A 131 -10.34 19.04 -38.80
N GLY A 132 -11.40 19.06 -37.98
CA GLY A 132 -11.85 20.25 -37.26
C GLY A 132 -11.26 20.44 -35.86
N THR A 133 -11.88 21.38 -35.12
CA THR A 133 -11.46 21.81 -33.78
C THR A 133 -12.49 21.56 -32.67
N ALA A 134 -13.72 21.18 -33.01
CA ALA A 134 -14.78 20.83 -32.07
C ALA A 134 -14.59 19.41 -31.50
N HIS A 135 -15.62 18.88 -30.84
CA HIS A 135 -15.70 17.43 -30.62
C HIS A 135 -15.96 16.73 -31.96
N ALA A 136 -15.17 15.71 -32.30
CA ALA A 136 -15.35 14.98 -33.55
C ALA A 136 -16.73 14.33 -33.65
N VAL A 137 -17.22 13.78 -32.53
CA VAL A 137 -18.60 13.31 -32.35
C VAL A 137 -19.05 13.72 -30.94
N LYS A 138 -20.22 14.35 -30.81
CA LYS A 138 -20.84 14.74 -29.54
C LYS A 138 -22.15 13.98 -29.37
N LEU A 139 -22.23 13.16 -28.33
CA LEU A 139 -23.38 12.32 -27.99
C LEU A 139 -24.06 12.86 -26.72
N GLY A 140 -25.36 13.12 -26.79
CA GLY A 140 -26.16 13.59 -25.66
C GLY A 140 -26.51 15.07 -25.75
N LYS A 141 -27.80 15.38 -25.56
CA LYS A 141 -28.31 16.75 -25.52
C LYS A 141 -27.62 17.56 -24.42
N ASP A 142 -27.38 18.84 -24.66
CA ASP A 142 -26.98 19.77 -23.60
C ASP A 142 -28.09 19.96 -22.57
N GLY A 143 -27.73 19.93 -21.29
CA GLY A 143 -28.67 20.16 -20.19
C GLY A 143 -29.58 18.96 -19.87
N ILE A 144 -29.11 17.72 -20.09
CA ILE A 144 -29.79 16.53 -19.54
C ILE A 144 -29.73 16.61 -18.02
N GLY A 145 -30.84 16.29 -17.34
CA GLY A 145 -30.90 16.29 -15.88
C GLY A 145 -31.60 15.05 -15.30
N TYR A 146 -31.16 14.67 -14.11
CA TYR A 146 -31.85 13.65 -13.31
C TYR A 146 -33.22 14.19 -12.87
N ASN A 147 -34.30 13.56 -13.35
CA ASN A 147 -35.69 14.01 -13.18
C ASN A 147 -36.04 15.38 -13.80
N ASP A 148 -35.32 15.81 -14.84
CA ASP A 148 -35.66 17.04 -15.56
C ASP A 148 -36.97 16.87 -16.35
N PRO A 149 -37.95 17.79 -16.23
CA PRO A 149 -39.25 17.66 -16.90
C PRO A 149 -39.19 17.91 -18.41
N VAL A 150 -38.14 18.55 -18.91
CA VAL A 150 -37.94 18.91 -20.31
C VAL A 150 -37.01 17.90 -21.00
N ASN A 151 -35.86 17.61 -20.40
CA ASN A 151 -34.83 16.70 -20.93
C ASN A 151 -34.45 15.62 -19.88
N PRO A 152 -35.39 14.74 -19.52
CA PRO A 152 -35.13 13.72 -18.51
C PRO A 152 -34.05 12.75 -19.00
N GLN A 153 -33.13 12.41 -18.10
CA GLN A 153 -32.08 11.41 -18.33
C GLN A 153 -32.62 10.07 -18.89
N THR A 154 -33.84 9.67 -18.55
CA THR A 154 -34.51 8.46 -19.07
C THR A 154 -34.75 8.45 -20.58
N LYS A 155 -34.69 9.61 -21.25
CA LYS A 155 -34.80 9.73 -22.71
C LYS A 155 -33.45 9.83 -23.42
N HIS A 156 -32.36 9.86 -22.67
CA HIS A 156 -31.01 10.07 -23.18
C HIS A 156 -30.03 9.01 -22.67
N GLU A 157 -30.53 7.80 -22.41
CA GLU A 157 -29.73 6.75 -21.78
C GLU A 157 -28.73 6.13 -22.75
N PHE A 158 -29.19 5.69 -23.94
CA PHE A 158 -28.41 4.82 -24.81
C PHE A 158 -27.89 5.56 -26.06
N TYR A 159 -26.58 5.75 -26.12
CA TYR A 159 -25.86 6.24 -27.29
C TYR A 159 -24.75 5.26 -27.66
N GLY A 160 -24.54 5.04 -28.96
CA GLY A 160 -23.65 4.00 -29.47
C GLY A 160 -22.71 4.49 -30.57
N VAL A 161 -21.47 3.99 -30.56
CA VAL A 161 -20.54 4.07 -31.70
C VAL A 161 -19.92 2.69 -31.87
N ARG A 162 -20.06 2.08 -33.04
CA ARG A 162 -19.59 0.72 -33.26
C ARG A 162 -19.09 0.45 -34.67
N ASP A 163 -18.13 -0.47 -34.75
CA ASP A 163 -17.63 -1.03 -36.02
C ASP A 163 -17.09 0.05 -36.99
N LEU A 164 -16.51 1.14 -36.45
CA LEU A 164 -15.97 2.29 -37.17
C LEU A 164 -14.46 2.43 -36.99
N ILE A 165 -13.80 3.01 -38.00
CA ILE A 165 -12.42 3.47 -37.91
C ILE A 165 -12.43 5.01 -37.75
N LEU A 166 -11.80 5.55 -36.71
CA LEU A 166 -11.70 6.99 -36.47
C LEU A 166 -10.24 7.45 -36.58
N SER A 167 -10.00 8.59 -37.22
CA SER A 167 -8.64 9.13 -37.44
C SER A 167 -8.61 10.65 -37.56
N GLY A 168 -7.44 11.26 -37.41
CA GLY A 168 -7.27 12.72 -37.43
C GLY A 168 -7.55 13.36 -36.07
N GLY A 169 -8.12 14.56 -36.05
CA GLY A 169 -8.52 15.26 -34.83
C GLY A 169 -7.36 15.78 -33.99
N ALA A 170 -6.21 16.08 -34.60
CA ALA A 170 -5.04 16.65 -33.93
C ALA A 170 -5.35 17.95 -33.16
N ASN A 171 -6.38 18.69 -33.60
CA ASN A 171 -6.86 19.93 -32.98
C ASN A 171 -8.24 19.79 -32.31
N ALA A 172 -8.79 18.58 -32.22
CA ALA A 172 -10.11 18.35 -31.64
C ALA A 172 -10.08 18.68 -30.14
N GLN A 173 -11.17 19.24 -29.62
CA GLN A 173 -11.38 19.36 -28.17
C GLN A 173 -11.40 17.96 -27.52
N HIS A 174 -12.21 17.06 -28.06
CA HIS A 174 -12.22 15.62 -27.76
C HIS A 174 -12.63 14.86 -29.03
N GLY A 175 -12.39 13.56 -29.08
CA GLY A 175 -12.86 12.71 -30.17
C GLY A 175 -14.36 12.45 -30.06
N ILE A 176 -14.72 11.31 -29.48
CA ILE A 176 -16.09 11.01 -29.07
C ILE A 176 -16.32 11.61 -27.69
N TYR A 177 -17.17 12.62 -27.61
CA TYR A 177 -17.59 13.26 -26.38
C TYR A 177 -18.99 12.80 -25.98
N VAL A 178 -19.13 12.30 -24.76
CA VAL A 178 -20.39 11.86 -24.17
C VAL A 178 -20.80 12.86 -23.10
N ASN A 179 -21.96 13.46 -23.28
CA ASN A 179 -22.49 14.50 -22.41
C ASN A 179 -22.87 13.96 -21.03
N THR A 180 -23.03 14.88 -20.08
CA THR A 180 -23.46 14.55 -18.71
C THR A 180 -24.81 13.81 -18.72
N PHE A 181 -24.99 12.88 -17.77
CA PHE A 181 -26.22 12.07 -17.60
C PHE A 181 -26.60 11.16 -18.79
N VAL A 182 -25.72 10.93 -19.75
CA VAL A 182 -25.84 9.78 -20.66
C VAL A 182 -25.40 8.53 -19.90
N VAL A 183 -26.34 7.75 -19.37
CA VAL A 183 -26.02 6.70 -18.39
C VAL A 183 -25.66 5.35 -18.99
N ASN A 184 -26.00 5.07 -20.25
CA ASN A 184 -25.76 3.79 -20.90
C ASN A 184 -25.00 3.90 -22.24
N PRO A 185 -23.90 4.67 -22.35
CA PRO A 185 -23.16 4.80 -23.61
C PRO A 185 -22.38 3.51 -23.93
N ARG A 186 -22.26 3.19 -25.22
CA ARG A 186 -21.51 2.05 -25.75
C ARG A 186 -20.56 2.47 -26.87
N ILE A 187 -19.28 2.18 -26.70
CA ILE A 187 -18.29 2.32 -27.77
C ILE A 187 -17.65 0.95 -27.98
N ASP A 188 -18.00 0.27 -29.08
CA ASP A 188 -17.69 -1.15 -29.24
C ASP A 188 -16.99 -1.42 -30.59
N ARG A 189 -15.94 -2.25 -30.61
CA ARG A 189 -15.26 -2.69 -31.84
C ARG A 189 -14.84 -1.54 -32.77
N CYS A 190 -14.43 -0.41 -32.21
CA CYS A 190 -13.93 0.73 -32.96
C CYS A 190 -12.40 0.70 -33.05
N VAL A 191 -11.86 1.19 -34.17
CA VAL A 191 -10.40 1.33 -34.36
C VAL A 191 -10.04 2.81 -34.47
N PHE A 192 -9.25 3.31 -33.55
CA PHE A 192 -8.79 4.69 -33.50
C PHE A 192 -7.35 4.76 -34.02
N LYS A 193 -7.14 5.34 -35.22
CA LYS A 193 -5.83 5.42 -35.88
C LYS A 193 -5.32 6.86 -35.91
N ASN A 194 -4.25 7.14 -35.19
CA ASN A 194 -3.70 8.50 -35.02
C ASN A 194 -4.80 9.52 -34.65
N PHE A 195 -5.74 9.13 -33.79
CA PHE A 195 -6.92 9.93 -33.49
C PHE A 195 -6.78 10.70 -32.18
N GLY A 196 -7.15 11.98 -32.21
CA GLY A 196 -7.21 12.85 -31.03
C GLY A 196 -6.08 13.88 -30.95
N SER A 197 -6.13 14.68 -29.89
CA SER A 197 -5.22 15.81 -29.64
C SER A 197 -4.44 15.63 -28.34
N ALA A 198 -3.43 16.47 -28.09
CA ALA A 198 -2.67 16.44 -26.84
C ALA A 198 -3.49 16.92 -25.62
N ALA A 199 -4.44 17.82 -25.84
CA ALA A 199 -5.29 18.39 -24.78
C ALA A 199 -6.59 17.59 -24.57
N GLY A 200 -7.02 16.82 -25.57
CA GLY A 200 -8.24 16.04 -25.56
C GLY A 200 -8.02 14.54 -25.31
N TYR A 201 -9.12 13.79 -25.38
CA TYR A 201 -9.14 12.33 -25.32
C TYR A 201 -9.91 11.81 -26.53
N ALA A 202 -9.50 10.67 -27.08
CA ALA A 202 -10.23 10.02 -28.17
C ALA A 202 -11.67 9.64 -27.76
N ILE A 203 -11.87 9.25 -26.50
CA ILE A 203 -13.18 9.04 -25.89
C ILE A 203 -13.22 9.78 -24.56
N PHE A 204 -14.25 10.61 -24.37
CA PHE A 204 -14.40 11.46 -23.20
C PHE A 204 -15.83 11.43 -22.68
N PHE A 205 -16.00 11.01 -21.41
CA PHE A 205 -17.26 11.03 -20.68
C PHE A 205 -17.26 12.21 -19.70
N GLN A 206 -18.22 13.12 -19.84
CA GLN A 206 -18.21 14.42 -19.17
C GLN A 206 -18.46 14.34 -17.66
N SER A 207 -19.51 13.66 -17.19
CA SER A 207 -19.83 13.40 -15.77
C SER A 207 -21.17 12.64 -15.63
N ASP A 208 -21.44 12.07 -14.47
CA ASP A 208 -22.68 11.39 -14.11
C ASP A 208 -23.11 10.30 -15.10
N ASN A 209 -22.12 9.60 -15.68
CA ASN A 209 -22.35 8.55 -16.66
C ASN A 209 -22.17 7.16 -16.00
N TRP A 210 -23.27 6.49 -15.64
CA TRP A 210 -23.26 5.38 -14.66
C TRP A 210 -22.94 3.97 -15.18
N ASN A 211 -23.10 3.71 -16.47
CA ASN A 211 -22.98 2.38 -17.08
C ASN A 211 -22.25 2.50 -18.43
N CYS A 212 -21.07 3.12 -18.41
CA CYS A 212 -20.26 3.35 -19.59
C CYS A 212 -19.48 2.10 -19.95
N TYR A 213 -19.54 1.69 -21.22
CA TYR A 213 -18.72 0.60 -21.73
C TYR A 213 -17.93 1.04 -22.95
N VAL A 214 -16.64 0.73 -22.93
CA VAL A 214 -15.77 0.74 -24.10
C VAL A 214 -15.24 -0.69 -24.25
N THR A 215 -15.63 -1.37 -25.33
CA THR A 215 -15.33 -2.80 -25.51
C THR A 215 -14.68 -3.11 -26.86
N ASP A 216 -13.76 -4.07 -26.88
CA ASP A 216 -13.12 -4.57 -28.11
C ASP A 216 -12.52 -3.47 -29.01
N CYS A 217 -12.14 -2.32 -28.45
CA CYS A 217 -11.63 -1.19 -29.22
C CYS A 217 -10.12 -1.25 -29.36
N MET A 218 -9.61 -0.83 -30.52
CA MET A 218 -8.17 -0.69 -30.78
C MET A 218 -7.76 0.78 -30.88
N TYR A 219 -6.67 1.17 -30.25
CA TYR A 219 -6.06 2.50 -30.38
C TYR A 219 -4.63 2.40 -30.86
N GLU A 220 -4.35 2.85 -32.08
CA GLU A 220 -3.01 2.84 -32.68
C GLU A 220 -2.61 4.29 -32.98
N SER A 221 -1.62 4.84 -32.27
CA SER A 221 -1.17 6.21 -32.53
C SER A 221 0.35 6.31 -32.64
N ALA A 222 0.82 7.14 -33.55
CA ALA A 222 2.16 7.71 -33.51
C ALA A 222 2.32 8.62 -32.27
N ASN A 223 3.57 8.79 -31.83
CA ASN A 223 3.98 9.63 -30.70
C ASN A 223 4.32 11.07 -31.11
N ASP A 224 3.78 11.56 -32.23
CA ASP A 224 3.96 12.94 -32.72
C ASP A 224 3.45 14.00 -31.72
N ILE A 225 2.36 13.69 -31.01
CA ILE A 225 1.82 14.45 -29.90
C ILE A 225 1.38 13.47 -28.80
N ALA A 226 1.36 13.93 -27.54
CA ALA A 226 0.97 13.11 -26.38
C ALA A 226 -0.55 12.86 -26.34
N LYS A 227 -1.08 12.05 -27.26
CA LYS A 227 -2.51 11.77 -27.36
C LYS A 227 -2.99 10.89 -26.21
N ASN A 228 -4.23 11.13 -25.78
CA ASN A 228 -4.90 10.38 -24.71
C ASN A 228 -6.04 9.53 -25.28
N PHE A 229 -6.29 8.36 -24.70
CA PHE A 229 -7.28 7.43 -25.24
C PHE A 229 -8.66 7.58 -24.58
N ILE A 230 -8.86 7.12 -23.34
CA ILE A 230 -10.18 7.09 -22.70
C ILE A 230 -10.18 7.91 -21.41
N ARG A 231 -11.24 8.68 -21.17
CA ARG A 231 -11.45 9.36 -19.89
C ARG A 231 -12.91 9.40 -19.47
N ALA A 232 -13.16 9.04 -18.22
CA ALA A 232 -14.36 9.46 -17.50
C ALA A 232 -13.97 10.47 -16.42
N ASN A 233 -14.62 11.64 -16.40
CA ASN A 233 -14.32 12.68 -15.41
C ASN A 233 -14.79 12.30 -13.99
N GLY A 234 -14.05 12.77 -12.97
CA GLY A 234 -14.37 12.59 -11.55
C GLY A 234 -14.87 13.87 -10.84
N LYS A 235 -15.05 13.78 -9.52
CA LYS A 235 -15.69 14.78 -8.62
C LYS A 235 -15.17 16.22 -8.75
N SER A 236 -13.95 16.46 -9.23
CA SER A 236 -13.37 17.80 -9.33
C SER A 236 -12.51 17.99 -10.58
N ALA A 237 -12.85 17.26 -11.65
CA ALA A 237 -12.15 17.33 -12.92
C ALA A 237 -12.95 18.18 -13.94
N ALA A 238 -12.25 18.98 -14.74
CA ALA A 238 -12.82 19.74 -15.85
C ALA A 238 -14.01 20.68 -15.48
N GLY A 239 -14.06 21.19 -14.24
CA GLY A 239 -15.05 22.19 -13.80
C GLY A 239 -16.44 21.64 -13.46
N VAL A 240 -16.63 20.32 -13.40
CA VAL A 240 -17.92 19.68 -13.08
C VAL A 240 -17.77 18.71 -11.90
N SER A 241 -18.79 18.66 -11.02
CA SER A 241 -18.80 17.78 -9.86
C SER A 241 -19.57 16.49 -10.14
N ASP A 242 -18.86 15.44 -10.57
CA ASP A 242 -19.40 14.09 -10.80
C ASP A 242 -19.77 13.34 -9.50
N ASN A 243 -19.40 13.83 -8.31
CA ASN A 243 -19.58 13.14 -7.01
C ASN A 243 -19.06 11.67 -6.96
N GLY A 244 -18.30 11.22 -7.97
CA GLY A 244 -17.87 9.84 -8.13
C GLY A 244 -18.95 8.91 -8.71
N ASN A 245 -19.92 9.46 -9.44
CA ASN A 245 -21.05 8.75 -10.01
C ASN A 245 -20.69 8.02 -11.31
N SER A 246 -19.74 8.55 -12.09
CA SER A 246 -19.36 7.93 -13.35
C SER A 246 -18.77 6.53 -13.11
N ARG A 247 -19.20 5.52 -13.89
CA ARG A 247 -18.66 4.16 -13.80
C ARG A 247 -18.25 3.70 -15.18
N LEU A 248 -16.94 3.63 -15.37
CA LEU A 248 -16.32 3.27 -16.64
C LEU A 248 -15.91 1.80 -16.63
N ASN A 249 -16.35 1.07 -17.66
CA ASN A 249 -15.94 -0.31 -17.91
C ASN A 249 -15.18 -0.33 -19.24
N VAL A 250 -13.86 -0.52 -19.17
CA VAL A 250 -13.00 -0.72 -20.34
C VAL A 250 -12.65 -2.20 -20.41
N VAL A 251 -13.14 -2.90 -21.43
CA VAL A 251 -13.03 -4.36 -21.54
C VAL A 251 -12.42 -4.74 -22.87
N ASP A 252 -11.39 -5.58 -22.85
CA ASP A 252 -10.75 -6.16 -24.05
C ASP A 252 -10.29 -5.11 -25.09
N CYS A 253 -9.93 -3.91 -24.62
CA CYS A 253 -9.41 -2.84 -25.46
C CYS A 253 -7.87 -2.91 -25.55
N PHE A 254 -7.32 -2.75 -26.76
CA PHE A 254 -5.88 -2.77 -26.99
C PHE A 254 -5.39 -1.42 -27.53
N ALA A 255 -4.44 -0.80 -26.84
CA ALA A 255 -3.93 0.52 -27.18
C ALA A 255 -2.40 0.51 -27.25
N ASN A 256 -1.87 0.97 -28.38
CA ASN A 256 -0.44 1.03 -28.65
C ASN A 256 -0.03 2.42 -29.15
N ILE A 257 0.95 3.00 -28.47
CA ILE A 257 1.69 4.17 -28.95
C ILE A 257 2.94 3.67 -29.69
N GLY A 258 3.14 4.10 -30.93
CA GLY A 258 4.35 3.87 -31.71
C GLY A 258 5.29 5.06 -31.64
N GLY A 259 6.60 4.83 -31.51
CA GLY A 259 7.62 5.87 -31.66
C GLY A 259 8.80 5.76 -30.70
N THR A 260 9.20 6.89 -30.09
CA THR A 260 10.37 7.00 -29.19
C THR A 260 10.06 7.71 -27.87
N THR A 261 8.89 8.33 -27.74
CA THR A 261 8.43 9.07 -26.56
C THR A 261 7.04 8.60 -26.14
N ALA A 262 6.74 8.72 -24.86
CA ALA A 262 5.44 8.32 -24.32
C ALA A 262 4.29 9.13 -24.92
N GLY A 263 3.14 8.47 -25.08
CA GLY A 263 1.85 9.13 -25.30
C GLY A 263 1.33 9.81 -24.03
N GLY A 264 0.07 10.22 -24.04
CA GLY A 264 -0.62 10.75 -22.87
C GLY A 264 -1.08 9.66 -21.91
N THR A 265 -2.29 9.79 -21.39
CA THR A 265 -2.95 8.79 -20.55
C THR A 265 -3.73 7.78 -21.41
N GLY A 266 -3.53 6.49 -21.15
CA GLY A 266 -4.30 5.41 -21.77
C GLY A 266 -5.75 5.44 -21.29
N VAL A 267 -5.98 5.10 -20.02
CA VAL A 267 -7.31 5.16 -19.42
C VAL A 267 -7.30 6.02 -18.18
N TYR A 268 -8.14 7.05 -18.16
CA TYR A 268 -8.43 7.83 -16.96
C TYR A 268 -9.76 7.35 -16.38
N VAL A 269 -9.71 6.73 -15.20
CA VAL A 269 -10.87 6.20 -14.48
C VAL A 269 -11.25 7.11 -13.32
N SER A 270 -12.54 7.35 -13.19
CA SER A 270 -13.15 8.05 -12.06
C SER A 270 -14.34 7.25 -11.53
N GLY A 271 -14.81 7.67 -10.35
CA GLY A 271 -16.03 7.16 -9.72
C GLY A 271 -15.96 5.71 -9.24
N TRP A 272 -17.03 5.27 -8.60
CA TRP A 272 -17.00 4.05 -7.81
C TRP A 272 -17.22 2.80 -8.67
N LYS A 273 -16.40 1.77 -8.45
CA LYS A 273 -16.48 0.46 -9.13
C LYS A 273 -16.21 0.49 -10.64
N SER A 274 -15.38 1.42 -11.11
CA SER A 274 -14.87 1.39 -12.49
C SER A 274 -13.93 0.18 -12.70
N VAL A 275 -13.93 -0.38 -13.90
CA VAL A 275 -13.21 -1.61 -14.26
C VAL A 275 -12.40 -1.39 -15.53
N VAL A 276 -11.15 -1.84 -15.51
CA VAL A 276 -10.31 -2.04 -16.70
C VAL A 276 -9.95 -3.52 -16.74
N ARG A 277 -10.45 -4.27 -17.71
CA ARG A 277 -10.24 -5.72 -17.77
C ARG A 277 -9.81 -6.19 -19.14
N GLY A 278 -8.86 -7.12 -19.16
CA GLY A 278 -8.34 -7.69 -20.41
C GLY A 278 -7.55 -6.66 -21.22
N GLY A 279 -7.35 -6.97 -22.50
CA GLY A 279 -6.69 -6.07 -23.45
C GLY A 279 -5.28 -5.64 -23.04
N GLY A 280 -4.85 -4.45 -23.48
CA GLY A 280 -3.55 -3.92 -23.08
C GLY A 280 -3.24 -2.47 -23.47
N PHE A 281 -2.29 -1.86 -22.77
CA PHE A 281 -1.90 -0.45 -22.95
C PHE A 281 -0.37 -0.31 -23.01
N GLN A 282 0.13 0.08 -24.17
CA GLN A 282 1.57 0.17 -24.45
C GLN A 282 2.01 1.59 -24.79
N GLY A 283 3.12 2.03 -24.18
CA GLY A 283 3.80 3.29 -24.52
C GLY A 283 3.11 4.56 -24.03
N PHE A 284 2.18 4.47 -23.07
CA PHE A 284 1.54 5.63 -22.45
C PHE A 284 2.36 6.19 -21.28
N LYS A 285 2.21 7.49 -21.01
CA LYS A 285 2.73 8.13 -19.80
C LYS A 285 2.16 7.47 -18.54
N TYR A 286 0.83 7.33 -18.53
CA TYR A 286 0.08 6.54 -17.56
C TYR A 286 -0.77 5.52 -18.31
N ALA A 287 -0.58 4.22 -18.07
CA ALA A 287 -1.43 3.21 -18.67
C ALA A 287 -2.86 3.33 -18.12
N VAL A 288 -2.99 3.35 -16.79
CA VAL A 288 -4.23 3.63 -16.07
C VAL A 288 -4.00 4.75 -15.05
N HIS A 289 -4.81 5.80 -15.12
CA HIS A 289 -4.82 6.91 -14.18
C HIS A 289 -6.14 6.88 -13.41
N ILE A 290 -6.05 6.69 -12.11
CA ILE A 290 -7.17 6.67 -11.18
C ILE A 290 -7.33 8.05 -10.54
N ALA A 291 -8.47 8.70 -10.78
CA ALA A 291 -8.78 10.04 -10.32
C ALA A 291 -8.92 10.15 -8.79
N ASP A 292 -8.88 11.38 -8.26
CA ASP A 292 -9.22 11.65 -6.87
C ASP A 292 -10.66 11.20 -6.52
N ASN A 293 -10.90 10.85 -5.24
CA ASN A 293 -12.22 10.44 -4.73
C ASN A 293 -12.85 9.22 -5.46
N THR A 294 -12.01 8.31 -5.92
CA THR A 294 -12.39 7.08 -6.64
C THR A 294 -12.18 5.88 -5.71
N ASN A 295 -13.13 4.92 -5.68
CA ASN A 295 -13.07 3.74 -4.81
C ASN A 295 -13.49 2.47 -5.55
N TYR A 296 -13.00 1.33 -5.07
CA TYR A 296 -13.34 -0.02 -5.54
C TYR A 296 -13.03 -0.24 -7.04
N VAL A 297 -11.98 0.39 -7.54
CA VAL A 297 -11.52 0.21 -8.92
C VAL A 297 -10.87 -1.16 -9.07
N GLU A 298 -11.13 -1.81 -10.20
CA GLU A 298 -10.52 -3.08 -10.56
C GLU A 298 -9.76 -2.95 -11.88
N VAL A 299 -8.47 -3.33 -11.87
CA VAL A 299 -7.66 -3.53 -13.08
C VAL A 299 -7.26 -5.00 -13.11
N ASP A 300 -7.65 -5.72 -14.14
CA ASP A 300 -7.64 -7.19 -14.13
C ASP A 300 -7.24 -7.77 -15.49
N SER A 301 -6.35 -8.76 -15.50
CA SER A 301 -5.96 -9.50 -16.72
C SER A 301 -5.44 -8.60 -17.87
N THR A 302 -4.91 -7.42 -17.54
CA THR A 302 -4.49 -6.41 -18.53
C THR A 302 -2.99 -6.50 -18.82
N TYR A 303 -2.62 -6.45 -20.10
CA TYR A 303 -1.23 -6.33 -20.56
C TYR A 303 -0.77 -4.86 -20.52
N VAL A 304 0.38 -4.57 -19.91
CA VAL A 304 0.97 -3.23 -19.94
C VAL A 304 2.46 -3.31 -20.26
N GLU A 305 2.89 -2.44 -21.17
CA GLU A 305 4.29 -2.35 -21.56
C GLU A 305 4.74 -0.89 -21.67
N THR A 306 5.84 -0.53 -21.00
CA THR A 306 6.42 0.82 -21.08
C THR A 306 7.78 0.77 -21.74
N ILE A 307 7.89 1.39 -22.92
CA ILE A 307 9.04 1.23 -23.83
C ILE A 307 9.70 2.56 -24.23
N TYR A 308 9.17 3.69 -23.75
CA TYR A 308 9.60 5.01 -24.21
C TYR A 308 9.98 5.95 -23.08
N SER A 309 10.90 6.87 -23.40
CA SER A 309 11.18 8.03 -22.54
C SER A 309 9.90 8.83 -22.30
N GLY A 310 9.64 9.19 -21.04
CA GLY A 310 8.42 9.87 -20.61
C GLY A 310 7.31 8.95 -20.10
N CYS A 311 7.47 7.63 -20.18
CA CYS A 311 6.59 6.70 -19.46
C CYS A 311 6.84 6.85 -17.96
N GLU A 312 5.82 7.22 -17.19
CA GLU A 312 5.97 7.56 -15.77
C GLU A 312 5.42 6.48 -14.84
N ALA A 313 4.21 5.96 -15.13
CA ALA A 313 3.60 4.93 -14.30
C ALA A 313 2.68 3.97 -15.06
N VAL A 314 2.57 2.73 -14.60
CA VAL A 314 1.49 1.83 -15.04
C VAL A 314 0.18 2.28 -14.42
N ILE A 315 0.15 2.40 -13.08
CA ILE A 315 -0.97 2.93 -12.31
C ILE A 315 -0.56 4.28 -11.70
N ALA A 316 -1.22 5.36 -12.13
CA ALA A 316 -1.12 6.66 -11.48
C ALA A 316 -2.38 6.92 -10.63
N MET A 317 -2.20 7.40 -9.40
CA MET A 317 -3.30 7.66 -8.48
C MET A 317 -3.34 9.11 -8.08
N GLY A 318 -4.54 9.67 -8.16
CA GLY A 318 -4.81 11.06 -7.85
C GLY A 318 -4.56 12.02 -8.98
N ASP A 319 -5.03 13.24 -8.81
CA ASP A 319 -4.78 14.31 -9.76
C ASP A 319 -3.65 15.24 -9.23
N GLN A 320 -2.70 15.59 -10.11
CA GLN A 320 -1.63 16.56 -9.82
C GLN A 320 -2.24 17.95 -9.49
N PRO A 321 -1.62 18.73 -8.59
CA PRO A 321 -2.26 19.27 -7.40
C PRO A 321 -3.24 20.38 -7.73
N THR A 322 -4.49 20.22 -7.30
CA THR A 322 -5.31 21.38 -6.93
C THR A 322 -5.42 21.41 -5.42
N ALA A 323 -5.20 22.57 -4.80
CA ALA A 323 -5.12 22.75 -3.35
C ALA A 323 -6.37 22.30 -2.55
N ALA A 324 -7.44 21.86 -3.24
CA ALA A 324 -8.75 21.55 -2.70
C ALA A 324 -8.99 20.07 -2.33
N VAL A 325 -8.07 19.14 -2.62
CA VAL A 325 -8.32 17.73 -2.27
C VAL A 325 -8.16 17.54 -0.75
N SER A 326 -9.22 17.11 -0.05
CA SER A 326 -9.13 16.58 1.31
C SER A 326 -8.38 15.25 1.26
N SER A 327 -7.54 14.96 2.24
CA SER A 327 -6.88 13.65 2.32
C SER A 327 -7.91 12.53 2.21
N PHE A 328 -7.71 11.60 1.28
CA PHE A 328 -8.69 10.59 0.91
C PHE A 328 -8.04 9.20 0.86
N TYR A 329 -8.81 8.21 1.30
CA TYR A 329 -8.44 6.81 1.18
C TYR A 329 -9.04 6.24 -0.09
N LEU A 330 -8.18 5.93 -1.06
CA LEU A 330 -8.56 5.08 -2.17
C LEU A 330 -8.76 3.66 -1.64
N THR A 331 -10.01 3.28 -1.49
CA THR A 331 -10.43 2.07 -0.79
C THR A 331 -10.79 0.97 -1.77
N GLY A 332 -10.32 -0.25 -1.53
CA GLY A 332 -10.75 -1.43 -2.27
C GLY A 332 -10.19 -1.55 -3.68
N LEU A 333 -9.02 -0.95 -3.95
CA LEU A 333 -8.31 -1.12 -5.21
C LEU A 333 -7.98 -2.59 -5.44
N LYS A 334 -8.25 -3.09 -6.64
CA LYS A 334 -7.84 -4.43 -7.06
C LYS A 334 -6.97 -4.32 -8.31
N LEU A 335 -5.76 -4.86 -8.27
CA LEU A 335 -4.88 -5.03 -9.41
C LEU A 335 -4.58 -6.52 -9.52
N LYS A 336 -5.09 -7.21 -10.55
CA LYS A 336 -5.10 -8.67 -10.63
C LYS A 336 -4.63 -9.17 -11.97
N ASP A 337 -3.89 -10.28 -11.96
CA ASP A 337 -3.56 -11.08 -13.14
C ASP A 337 -2.97 -10.26 -14.31
N MET A 338 -2.32 -9.13 -14.00
CA MET A 338 -1.77 -8.23 -15.00
C MET A 338 -0.40 -8.73 -15.44
N TYR A 339 -0.13 -8.68 -16.75
CA TYR A 339 1.23 -8.79 -17.28
C TYR A 339 1.81 -7.38 -17.43
N VAL A 340 2.93 -7.11 -16.77
CA VAL A 340 3.58 -5.80 -16.81
C VAL A 340 5.05 -5.94 -17.16
N ASN A 341 5.46 -5.30 -18.24
CA ASN A 341 6.87 -5.16 -18.63
C ASN A 341 7.29 -3.70 -18.63
N LEU A 342 8.18 -3.34 -17.70
CA LEU A 342 8.58 -1.96 -17.49
C LEU A 342 9.78 -1.54 -18.33
N HIS A 343 10.60 -2.46 -18.86
CA HIS A 343 11.85 -2.19 -19.59
C HIS A 343 12.93 -1.31 -18.89
N ASN A 344 12.82 -1.05 -17.58
CA ASN A 344 13.76 -0.16 -16.85
C ASN A 344 15.22 -0.66 -16.72
N VAL A 345 15.56 -1.88 -17.17
CA VAL A 345 16.95 -2.42 -17.18
C VAL A 345 17.28 -3.16 -18.48
N SER A 346 16.47 -3.00 -19.52
CA SER A 346 16.78 -3.63 -20.81
C SER A 346 17.89 -2.87 -21.53
N ASN A 347 18.75 -3.59 -22.26
CA ASN A 347 19.73 -3.00 -23.17
C ASN A 347 19.12 -2.70 -24.56
N ASP A 348 17.88 -3.19 -24.81
CA ASP A 348 17.22 -3.17 -26.11
C ASP A 348 16.34 -1.92 -26.31
N TYR A 349 15.94 -1.25 -25.23
CA TYR A 349 15.14 -0.01 -25.24
C TYR A 349 15.76 1.06 -24.35
N VAL A 350 15.40 2.33 -24.57
CA VAL A 350 15.83 3.43 -23.68
C VAL A 350 15.32 3.11 -22.28
N SER A 351 16.23 3.01 -21.29
CA SER A 351 15.87 2.79 -19.89
C SER A 351 14.77 3.76 -19.49
N THR A 352 13.59 3.21 -19.25
CA THR A 352 12.45 3.93 -18.70
C THR A 352 12.64 4.05 -17.20
N ASP A 353 12.31 5.20 -16.62
CA ASP A 353 12.24 5.36 -15.15
C ASP A 353 10.80 5.11 -14.65
N THR A 354 10.08 4.23 -15.35
CA THR A 354 8.66 3.96 -15.12
C THR A 354 8.44 3.20 -13.83
N LYS A 355 7.40 3.59 -13.11
CA LYS A 355 7.01 3.02 -11.83
C LYS A 355 5.78 2.14 -12.06
N PHE A 356 5.62 1.05 -11.30
CA PHE A 356 4.37 0.29 -11.45
C PHE A 356 3.19 1.07 -10.86
N LEU A 357 3.28 1.56 -9.63
CA LEU A 357 2.23 2.37 -9.00
C LEU A 357 2.77 3.65 -8.35
N VAL A 358 2.12 4.79 -8.60
CA VAL A 358 2.52 6.11 -8.11
C VAL A 358 1.35 6.91 -7.55
N CYS A 359 1.52 7.52 -6.38
CA CYS A 359 0.68 8.62 -5.93
C CYS A 359 1.15 9.94 -6.54
N LEU A 360 0.26 10.63 -7.26
CA LEU A 360 0.54 11.92 -7.89
C LEU A 360 0.49 13.10 -6.91
N ASN A 361 -0.09 12.92 -5.71
CA ASN A 361 -0.04 13.92 -4.65
C ASN A 361 0.19 13.27 -3.26
N ASP A 362 0.46 14.10 -2.25
CA ASP A 362 0.76 13.70 -0.87
C ASP A 362 -0.49 13.48 0.00
N LYS A 363 -1.69 13.51 -0.60
CA LYS A 363 -2.98 13.44 0.10
C LYS A 363 -3.75 12.14 -0.14
N ILE A 364 -3.17 11.18 -0.83
CA ILE A 364 -3.81 9.89 -1.15
C ILE A 364 -3.12 8.73 -0.43
N ALA A 365 -3.92 7.97 0.31
CA ALA A 365 -3.52 6.71 0.92
C ALA A 365 -4.36 5.54 0.38
N LEU A 366 -3.81 4.32 0.42
CA LEU A 366 -4.50 3.09 0.00
C LEU A 366 -5.12 2.38 1.20
N ARG A 367 -6.39 1.98 1.10
CA ARG A 367 -7.05 1.16 2.13
C ARG A 367 -7.64 -0.10 1.51
N ASN A 368 -7.39 -1.25 2.11
CA ASN A 368 -7.91 -2.54 1.65
C ASN A 368 -7.58 -2.80 0.17
N ALA A 369 -6.34 -2.57 -0.24
CA ALA A 369 -5.91 -2.83 -1.61
C ALA A 369 -5.54 -4.32 -1.77
N ASP A 370 -5.94 -4.90 -2.89
CA ASP A 370 -5.64 -6.28 -3.27
C ASP A 370 -4.81 -6.24 -4.56
N ILE A 371 -3.51 -6.52 -4.45
CA ILE A 371 -2.57 -6.36 -5.56
C ILE A 371 -1.90 -7.72 -5.78
N SER A 372 -2.38 -8.44 -6.78
CA SER A 372 -1.85 -9.72 -7.26
C SER A 372 -1.36 -9.54 -8.68
N VAL A 373 -0.06 -9.31 -8.86
CA VAL A 373 0.50 -8.98 -10.18
C VAL A 373 1.71 -9.84 -10.49
N ASP A 374 1.64 -10.56 -11.60
CA ASP A 374 2.78 -11.24 -12.21
C ASP A 374 3.60 -10.23 -13.02
N VAL A 375 4.40 -9.41 -12.32
CA VAL A 375 5.32 -8.48 -12.97
C VAL A 375 6.54 -9.23 -13.51
N TYR A 376 6.62 -9.37 -14.83
CA TYR A 376 7.79 -9.96 -15.50
C TYR A 376 8.77 -8.87 -15.96
N MET A 377 9.86 -8.79 -15.19
CA MET A 377 11.17 -8.21 -15.48
C MET A 377 11.32 -6.69 -15.64
N GLY A 378 12.37 -6.22 -14.95
CA GLY A 378 13.14 -5.05 -15.33
C GLY A 378 13.18 -3.88 -14.34
N GLY A 379 12.41 -3.89 -13.25
CA GLY A 379 12.30 -2.72 -12.36
C GLY A 379 13.62 -2.31 -11.68
N LYS A 380 14.21 -1.19 -12.13
CA LYS A 380 15.14 -0.34 -11.35
C LYS A 380 14.49 0.23 -10.08
N TYR A 381 13.16 0.37 -10.09
CA TYR A 381 12.35 0.94 -9.02
C TYR A 381 11.50 -0.13 -8.33
N PRO A 382 11.17 0.04 -7.04
CA PRO A 382 10.18 -0.78 -6.36
C PRO A 382 8.82 -0.68 -7.08
N LEU A 383 8.04 -1.75 -7.04
CA LEU A 383 6.73 -1.79 -7.72
C LEU A 383 5.74 -0.76 -7.14
N LEU A 384 5.94 -0.32 -5.91
CA LEU A 384 5.03 0.57 -5.22
C LEU A 384 5.74 1.83 -4.73
N LEU A 385 5.21 3.01 -5.07
CA LEU A 385 5.67 4.31 -4.58
C LEU A 385 4.48 5.08 -4.00
N LEU A 386 4.27 4.93 -2.69
CA LEU A 386 3.21 5.62 -1.94
C LEU A 386 3.81 6.71 -1.06
N ASN A 387 3.14 7.86 -0.97
CA ASN A 387 3.50 8.90 -0.01
C ASN A 387 2.94 8.55 1.38
N PRO A 388 3.76 8.54 2.44
CA PRO A 388 3.25 8.39 3.80
C PRO A 388 2.45 9.63 4.21
N ILE A 389 1.20 9.43 4.65
CA ILE A 389 0.38 10.51 5.22
C ILE A 389 0.46 10.45 6.75
N ALA A 390 0.94 11.54 7.37
CA ALA A 390 0.99 11.64 8.82
C ALA A 390 -0.42 11.47 9.44
N GLY A 391 -0.56 10.50 10.36
CA GLY A 391 -1.81 10.26 11.09
C GLY A 391 -2.87 9.42 10.38
N GLN A 392 -2.55 8.79 9.23
CA GLN A 392 -3.48 7.94 8.48
C GLN A 392 -3.02 6.48 8.46
N SER A 393 -3.82 5.58 9.02
CA SER A 393 -3.45 4.20 9.37
C SER A 393 -3.73 3.14 8.29
N GLY A 394 -3.72 3.50 7.00
CA GLY A 394 -4.07 2.56 5.92
C GLY A 394 -2.96 2.38 4.90
N ILE A 395 -2.21 1.30 5.01
CA ILE A 395 -1.58 0.59 3.89
C ILE A 395 -1.76 -0.90 4.22
N ASP A 396 -2.90 -1.49 3.80
CA ASP A 396 -3.15 -2.93 3.88
C ASP A 396 -3.17 -3.46 2.45
N ILE A 397 -2.13 -4.22 2.09
CA ILE A 397 -1.91 -4.79 0.76
C ILE A 397 -1.82 -6.30 0.92
N ARG A 398 -2.75 -7.03 0.31
CA ARG A 398 -2.62 -8.47 0.13
C ARG A 398 -1.86 -8.72 -1.17
N SER A 399 -0.63 -9.22 -1.08
CA SER A 399 0.15 -9.64 -2.25
C SER A 399 0.28 -11.15 -2.30
N THR A 400 -0.09 -11.75 -3.42
CA THR A 400 0.15 -13.15 -3.73
C THR A 400 1.37 -13.25 -4.65
N GLY A 401 2.53 -13.62 -4.10
CA GLY A 401 3.53 -14.37 -4.86
C GLY A 401 4.73 -13.67 -5.51
N ASN A 402 4.83 -12.33 -5.59
CA ASN A 402 5.98 -11.68 -6.24
C ASN A 402 6.86 -10.85 -5.25
N PRO A 403 8.15 -11.20 -5.05
CA PRO A 403 9.01 -10.59 -4.04
C PRO A 403 9.38 -9.11 -4.27
N LYS A 404 9.04 -8.50 -5.42
CA LYS A 404 9.39 -7.10 -5.76
C LYS A 404 8.36 -6.04 -5.35
N MET A 405 7.29 -6.44 -4.66
CA MET A 405 6.09 -5.63 -4.41
C MET A 405 6.17 -4.52 -3.36
N TYR A 406 7.34 -4.23 -2.77
CA TYR A 406 7.41 -3.43 -1.55
C TYR A 406 7.74 -1.95 -1.77
N ALA A 407 7.00 -1.10 -1.06
CA ALA A 407 7.01 0.36 -1.15
C ALA A 407 8.39 0.98 -0.89
N ALA A 408 8.78 2.00 -1.67
CA ALA A 408 9.93 2.84 -1.33
C ALA A 408 9.60 3.76 -0.14
N SER A 409 9.74 3.24 1.07
CA SER A 409 10.23 4.01 2.23
C SER A 409 10.99 3.19 3.26
N ALA A 410 11.22 1.88 3.08
CA ALA A 410 12.06 1.12 4.00
C ALA A 410 13.42 0.81 3.36
N PRO A 411 14.56 1.16 3.98
CA PRO A 411 15.86 0.68 3.53
C PRO A 411 15.86 -0.84 3.50
N SER A 412 16.45 -1.39 2.44
CA SER A 412 16.50 -2.81 2.09
C SER A 412 16.72 -3.74 3.29
N MET A 413 15.69 -4.48 3.70
CA MET A 413 15.83 -5.65 4.58
C MET A 413 14.91 -6.77 4.10
N PRO A 414 15.33 -8.04 4.25
CA PRO A 414 14.55 -9.22 3.86
C PRO A 414 13.16 -9.22 4.52
N LEU A 415 12.16 -9.70 3.78
CA LEU A 415 10.77 -9.74 4.22
C LEU A 415 10.61 -10.73 5.35
N LEU A 416 10.26 -10.18 6.50
CA LEU A 416 9.83 -10.93 7.66
C LEU A 416 8.34 -11.25 7.51
N SER A 417 8.00 -12.53 7.66
CA SER A 417 6.63 -13.04 7.78
C SER A 417 5.84 -12.32 8.88
N ASP A 418 4.51 -12.38 8.85
CA ASP A 418 3.67 -11.85 9.93
C ASP A 418 4.04 -12.46 11.29
N ALA A 419 4.50 -13.71 11.29
CA ALA A 419 5.06 -14.36 12.47
C ALA A 419 6.32 -13.62 12.97
N GLU A 420 7.25 -13.28 12.08
CA GLU A 420 8.49 -12.56 12.41
C GLU A 420 8.26 -11.10 12.81
N ARG A 421 7.23 -10.43 12.28
CA ARG A 421 6.80 -9.08 12.69
C ARG A 421 5.96 -9.08 13.97
N ALA A 422 5.31 -10.20 14.28
CA ALA A 422 4.53 -10.37 15.50
C ALA A 422 5.44 -10.52 16.73
N VAL A 423 6.68 -10.99 16.56
CA VAL A 423 7.64 -11.15 17.65
C VAL A 423 7.91 -9.81 18.34
N ASN A 424 7.68 -9.79 19.65
CA ASN A 424 8.14 -8.71 20.51
C ASN A 424 9.51 -9.08 21.09
N TYR A 425 10.52 -8.30 20.74
CA TYR A 425 11.90 -8.52 21.22
C TYR A 425 12.08 -8.04 22.66
N GLY A 426 11.20 -7.17 23.16
CA GLY A 426 11.17 -6.80 24.57
C GLY A 426 10.72 -7.94 25.47
N THR A 427 11.09 -7.85 26.75
CA THR A 427 10.65 -8.80 27.80
C THR A 427 9.95 -8.04 28.92
N ASN A 428 8.91 -8.65 29.48
CA ASN A 428 8.01 -8.09 30.46
C ASN A 428 7.32 -6.81 29.98
N THR A 429 6.93 -6.75 28.70
CA THR A 429 6.46 -5.50 28.08
C THR A 429 5.03 -5.11 28.45
N TRP A 430 4.31 -6.01 29.11
CA TRP A 430 2.96 -5.80 29.67
C TRP A 430 2.96 -5.57 31.19
N PHE A 431 4.14 -5.54 31.82
CA PHE A 431 4.31 -5.30 33.26
C PHE A 431 3.56 -6.30 34.17
N ASP A 432 3.32 -7.51 33.68
CA ASP A 432 2.65 -8.57 34.44
C ASP A 432 3.57 -9.21 35.49
N ILE A 433 4.88 -9.21 35.25
CA ILE A 433 5.88 -9.92 36.06
C ILE A 433 6.69 -8.94 36.91
N TRP A 434 6.60 -9.08 38.23
CA TRP A 434 7.29 -8.25 39.23
C TRP A 434 7.79 -9.14 40.37
N GLN A 435 8.50 -10.19 40.00
CA GLN A 435 9.08 -11.16 40.91
C GLN A 435 10.45 -10.73 41.42
N ARG A 436 11.12 -9.79 40.72
CA ARG A 436 12.52 -9.40 41.00
C ARG A 436 12.70 -7.89 41.01
N GLY A 437 13.68 -7.44 41.78
CA GLY A 437 13.76 -6.06 42.29
C GLY A 437 13.09 -5.96 43.67
N ASN A 438 12.92 -4.74 44.18
CA ASN A 438 12.41 -4.52 45.54
C ASN A 438 10.86 -4.64 45.67
N GLY A 439 10.23 -5.49 44.86
CA GLY A 439 8.78 -5.72 44.86
C GLY A 439 7.98 -4.71 44.03
N ALA A 440 6.68 -4.56 44.31
CA ALA A 440 5.75 -3.71 43.54
C ALA A 440 5.99 -2.19 43.72
N SER A 441 6.98 -1.79 44.51
CA SER A 441 7.35 -0.40 44.80
C SER A 441 8.84 -0.32 45.12
N TYR A 442 9.55 0.62 44.50
CA TYR A 442 10.96 0.87 44.78
C TYR A 442 11.28 2.36 44.80
N THR A 443 11.93 2.82 45.87
CA THR A 443 12.41 4.19 46.02
C THR A 443 13.87 4.28 45.61
N ILE A 444 14.19 5.23 44.74
CA ILE A 444 15.51 5.48 44.17
C ILE A 444 16.09 6.74 44.81
N ALA A 445 17.19 6.56 45.55
CA ALA A 445 17.97 7.64 46.14
C ALA A 445 19.34 7.74 45.45
N GLY A 446 19.69 8.95 44.99
CA GLY A 446 21.02 9.24 44.45
C GLY A 446 21.24 8.80 43.00
N SER A 447 22.52 8.77 42.61
CA SER A 447 23.00 8.41 41.27
C SER A 447 23.31 6.92 41.17
N GLY A 448 23.00 6.30 40.03
CA GLY A 448 23.31 4.89 39.79
C GLY A 448 22.38 4.23 38.78
N ILE A 449 22.52 2.90 38.66
CA ILE A 449 21.64 2.03 37.89
C ILE A 449 20.91 1.14 38.89
N PHE A 450 19.58 1.20 38.88
CA PHE A 450 18.75 0.53 39.86
C PHE A 450 17.75 -0.39 39.18
N LYS A 451 17.68 -1.65 39.60
CA LYS A 451 16.70 -2.61 39.09
C LYS A 451 15.35 -2.37 39.75
N VAL A 452 14.31 -2.14 38.95
CA VAL A 452 13.00 -1.69 39.44
C VAL A 452 11.86 -2.67 39.17
N ALA A 453 12.02 -3.55 38.19
CA ALA A 453 11.15 -4.69 37.91
C ALA A 453 11.92 -5.74 37.12
N ASP A 454 11.33 -6.91 36.85
CA ASP A 454 11.94 -7.91 35.98
C ASP A 454 12.28 -7.30 34.61
N ARG A 455 13.59 -7.26 34.31
CA ARG A 455 14.20 -6.68 33.10
C ARG A 455 14.17 -5.16 32.97
N TYR A 456 13.69 -4.44 33.99
CA TYR A 456 13.66 -2.97 33.98
C TYR A 456 14.60 -2.34 34.99
N TYR A 457 15.25 -1.27 34.55
CA TYR A 457 16.17 -0.48 35.36
C TYR A 457 15.86 1.00 35.22
N VAL A 458 16.22 1.77 36.22
CA VAL A 458 16.32 3.23 36.13
C VAL A 458 17.79 3.59 36.29
N SER A 459 18.32 4.33 35.32
CA SER A 459 19.65 4.90 35.35
C SER A 459 19.54 6.40 35.46
N ARG A 460 20.18 7.00 36.47
CA ARG A 460 20.14 8.45 36.69
C ARG A 460 21.41 8.94 37.39
N ASP A 461 21.72 10.21 37.21
CA ASP A 461 22.79 10.91 37.93
C ASP A 461 22.28 12.15 38.70
N GLY A 462 23.22 12.86 39.31
CA GLY A 462 23.00 14.07 40.09
C GLY A 462 22.81 13.82 41.59
N ILE A 463 22.87 14.91 42.36
CA ILE A 463 22.86 14.90 43.82
C ILE A 463 21.51 15.40 44.34
N GLY A 464 20.98 14.76 45.38
CA GLY A 464 19.77 15.21 46.07
C GLY A 464 18.45 14.99 45.33
N GLY A 465 18.44 14.17 44.25
CA GLY A 465 17.21 13.79 43.57
C GLY A 465 16.53 12.57 44.17
N SER A 466 15.21 12.48 43.99
CA SER A 466 14.37 11.38 44.48
C SER A 466 13.40 10.94 43.39
N ALA A 467 13.33 9.62 43.17
CA ALA A 467 12.38 9.02 42.24
C ALA A 467 11.85 7.71 42.84
N ALA A 468 10.70 7.25 42.36
CA ALA A 468 10.13 5.97 42.76
C ALA A 468 9.48 5.28 41.57
N VAL A 469 9.57 3.95 41.53
CA VAL A 469 8.88 3.11 40.55
C VAL A 469 7.85 2.25 41.25
N THR A 470 6.60 2.27 40.78
CA THR A 470 5.51 1.44 41.31
C THR A 470 4.81 0.65 40.21
N LYS A 471 4.30 -0.52 40.58
CA LYS A 471 3.35 -1.30 39.77
C LYS A 471 1.95 -0.77 40.01
N GLU A 472 1.34 -0.23 38.98
CA GLU A 472 -0.01 0.33 39.06
C GLU A 472 -0.99 -0.51 38.28
N THR A 473 -2.27 -0.42 38.63
CA THR A 473 -3.35 -1.20 38.01
C THR A 473 -4.19 -0.31 37.11
N PHE A 474 -4.50 -0.80 35.90
CA PHE A 474 -5.50 -0.17 35.05
C PHE A 474 -6.89 -0.33 35.65
N ALA A 475 -7.72 0.71 35.58
CA ALA A 475 -9.11 0.60 36.03
C ALA A 475 -9.84 -0.51 35.24
N PRO A 476 -10.63 -1.37 35.90
CA PRO A 476 -11.45 -2.37 35.20
C PRO A 476 -12.30 -1.73 34.11
N GLY A 477 -12.29 -2.32 32.90
CA GLY A 477 -13.06 -1.81 31.76
C GLY A 477 -12.47 -0.59 31.05
N GLN A 478 -11.24 -0.15 31.38
CA GLN A 478 -10.60 0.92 30.63
C GLN A 478 -10.46 0.57 29.14
N THR A 479 -10.58 1.59 28.29
CA THR A 479 -10.45 1.50 26.82
C THR A 479 -9.36 2.40 26.26
N ALA A 480 -8.67 3.17 27.12
CA ALA A 480 -7.60 4.09 26.72
C ALA A 480 -6.37 3.36 26.17
N VAL A 481 -6.13 2.12 26.61
CA VAL A 481 -5.09 1.23 26.10
C VAL A 481 -5.72 -0.07 25.57
N PRO A 482 -5.62 -0.35 24.26
CA PRO A 482 -6.10 -1.58 23.64
C PRO A 482 -5.55 -2.86 24.27
N GLY A 483 -6.31 -3.96 24.16
CA GLY A 483 -5.94 -5.27 24.70
C GLY A 483 -6.12 -5.41 26.22
N HIS A 484 -6.78 -4.44 26.86
CA HIS A 484 -7.16 -4.44 28.27
C HIS A 484 -6.03 -4.90 29.23
N PRO A 485 -4.85 -4.24 29.21
CA PRO A 485 -3.77 -4.54 30.14
C PRO A 485 -4.22 -4.44 31.60
N SER A 486 -3.66 -5.30 32.45
CA SER A 486 -3.92 -5.29 33.88
C SER A 486 -3.06 -4.24 34.61
N TYR A 487 -1.81 -4.04 34.17
CA TYR A 487 -0.83 -3.23 34.88
C TYR A 487 -0.05 -2.28 33.97
N PHE A 488 0.51 -1.24 34.58
CA PHE A 488 1.50 -0.35 33.97
C PHE A 488 2.59 -0.03 35.00
N LEU A 489 3.76 0.39 34.51
CA LEU A 489 4.83 0.89 35.35
C LEU A 489 4.63 2.40 35.54
N ARG A 490 4.68 2.87 36.78
CA ARG A 490 4.70 4.30 37.10
C ARG A 490 6.08 4.69 37.61
N LEU A 491 6.69 5.70 37.00
CA LEU A 491 7.89 6.37 37.49
C LEU A 491 7.50 7.76 37.99
N THR A 492 7.66 8.01 39.29
CA THR A 492 7.49 9.32 39.90
C THR A 492 8.85 9.95 40.16
N ASN A 493 9.21 11.02 39.45
CA ASN A 493 10.36 11.84 39.77
C ASN A 493 9.91 12.98 40.71
N SER A 494 9.99 12.74 42.01
CA SER A 494 9.43 13.61 43.04
C SER A 494 10.34 14.79 43.40
N GLN A 495 11.66 14.66 43.20
CA GLN A 495 12.63 15.71 43.46
C GLN A 495 13.70 15.77 42.38
N THR A 496 13.95 16.96 41.86
CA THR A 496 14.96 17.22 40.84
C THR A 496 16.36 17.10 41.43
N ALA A 497 17.21 16.30 40.79
CA ALA A 497 18.62 16.19 41.15
C ALA A 497 19.40 17.42 40.64
N THR A 498 20.32 17.93 41.46
CA THR A 498 21.26 18.99 41.05
C THR A 498 22.40 18.37 40.22
N GLY A 499 22.71 19.00 39.08
CA GLY A 499 23.81 18.57 38.20
C GLY A 499 23.53 17.30 37.40
N ALA A 500 22.27 16.85 37.32
CA ALA A 500 21.91 15.66 36.54
C ALA A 500 22.04 15.92 35.03
N THR A 501 22.65 14.96 34.34
CA THR A 501 22.83 14.95 32.89
C THR A 501 21.95 13.90 32.21
N TYR A 502 21.50 12.87 32.93
CA TYR A 502 20.59 11.86 32.40
C TYR A 502 19.59 11.30 33.43
N HIS A 503 18.44 10.88 32.94
CA HIS A 503 17.45 10.10 33.67
C HIS A 503 16.74 9.18 32.67
N THR A 504 16.97 7.88 32.78
CA THR A 504 16.60 6.92 31.74
C THR A 504 15.96 5.70 32.37
N LEU A 505 14.85 5.24 31.79
CA LEU A 505 14.27 3.95 32.10
C LEU A 505 14.68 2.95 31.02
N ILE A 506 15.19 1.80 31.43
CA ILE A 506 15.86 0.84 30.55
C ILE A 506 15.14 -0.50 30.63
N ASN A 507 14.82 -1.09 29.48
CA ASN A 507 14.51 -2.52 29.37
C ASN A 507 15.68 -3.25 28.71
N MET A 508 16.16 -4.32 29.34
CA MET A 508 17.27 -5.10 28.79
C MET A 508 16.76 -6.24 27.89
N ILE A 509 17.31 -6.30 26.69
CA ILE A 509 17.07 -7.31 25.65
C ILE A 509 18.35 -8.13 25.50
N GLU A 510 18.26 -9.44 25.61
CA GLU A 510 19.42 -10.32 25.57
C GLU A 510 20.13 -10.30 24.21
N ASP A 511 21.46 -10.46 24.25
CA ASP A 511 22.34 -10.54 23.09
C ASP A 511 22.44 -9.22 22.29
N VAL A 512 23.67 -8.80 22.00
CA VAL A 512 23.98 -7.52 21.32
C VAL A 512 23.76 -7.63 19.81
N THR A 513 23.74 -8.86 19.29
CA THR A 513 23.50 -9.17 17.89
C THR A 513 22.03 -9.10 17.53
N LYS A 514 21.12 -9.08 18.52
CA LYS A 514 19.69 -8.99 18.26
C LYS A 514 19.39 -7.72 17.49
N LEU A 515 18.62 -7.90 16.42
CA LEU A 515 18.21 -6.83 15.51
C LEU A 515 19.40 -6.15 14.82
N SER A 516 20.62 -6.68 14.88
CA SER A 516 21.79 -6.03 14.28
C SER A 516 21.64 -5.89 12.76
N GLY A 517 21.85 -4.67 12.26
CA GLY A 517 21.67 -4.34 10.85
C GLY A 517 20.22 -4.22 10.42
N GLU A 518 19.26 -4.30 11.33
CA GLU A 518 17.83 -4.30 11.01
C GLU A 518 17.17 -2.93 11.22
N ARG A 519 16.22 -2.62 10.35
CA ARG A 519 15.22 -1.57 10.56
C ARG A 519 14.15 -2.10 11.52
N VAL A 520 13.85 -1.37 12.60
CA VAL A 520 12.91 -1.81 13.64
C VAL A 520 11.95 -0.71 14.05
N SER A 521 10.78 -1.09 14.57
CA SER A 521 9.76 -0.19 15.06
C SER A 521 9.47 -0.44 16.53
N LEU A 522 9.38 0.65 17.31
CA LEU A 522 9.01 0.65 18.72
C LEU A 522 7.65 1.32 18.87
N SER A 523 6.72 0.66 19.57
CA SER A 523 5.46 1.28 19.99
C SER A 523 5.28 1.21 21.50
N LEU A 524 4.88 2.33 22.10
CA LEU A 524 4.78 2.53 23.54
C LEU A 524 3.44 3.19 23.88
N TYR A 525 2.76 2.78 24.95
CA TYR A 525 1.66 3.56 25.51
C TYR A 525 2.15 4.39 26.69
N LEU A 526 2.13 5.71 26.56
CA LEU A 526 2.65 6.64 27.55
C LEU A 526 1.62 7.69 27.94
N ARG A 527 1.63 8.09 29.21
CA ARG A 527 1.08 9.38 29.68
C ARG A 527 1.96 9.94 30.79
N CYS A 528 1.80 11.22 31.08
CA CYS A 528 2.53 11.87 32.15
C CYS A 528 1.64 12.84 32.93
N SER A 529 1.96 13.18 34.18
CA SER A 529 1.21 14.18 34.96
C SER A 529 1.20 15.59 34.34
N LYS A 530 2.11 15.85 33.40
CA LYS A 530 2.20 17.07 32.59
C LYS A 530 2.86 16.76 31.26
N SER A 531 2.78 17.68 30.30
CA SER A 531 3.48 17.52 29.03
C SER A 531 5.00 17.49 29.22
N ILE A 532 5.65 16.44 28.72
CA ILE A 532 7.11 16.27 28.80
C ILE A 532 7.66 15.75 27.46
N SER A 533 8.92 16.09 27.15
CA SER A 533 9.63 15.50 26.01
C SER A 533 10.26 14.17 26.42
N VAL A 534 10.14 13.15 25.59
CA VAL A 534 10.78 11.84 25.80
C VAL A 534 11.53 11.43 24.55
N GLN A 535 12.60 10.66 24.72
CA GLN A 535 13.45 10.20 23.62
C GLN A 535 13.79 8.72 23.81
N PRO A 536 13.31 7.82 22.95
CA PRO A 536 13.75 6.45 23.01
C PRO A 536 15.11 6.28 22.31
N VAL A 537 15.92 5.38 22.86
CA VAL A 537 17.26 5.05 22.38
C VAL A 537 17.43 3.54 22.41
N LEU A 538 17.99 2.95 21.35
CA LEU A 538 18.48 1.57 21.36
C LEU A 538 19.99 1.60 21.63
N ALA A 539 20.45 0.89 22.65
CA ALA A 539 21.86 0.81 23.01
C ALA A 539 22.41 -0.60 22.80
N GLN A 540 23.41 -0.75 21.94
CA GLN A 540 24.18 -1.99 21.78
C GLN A 540 25.35 -1.97 22.76
N ILE A 541 25.24 -2.77 23.83
CA ILE A 541 26.25 -2.90 24.89
C ILE A 541 27.06 -4.17 24.61
N PHE A 542 28.36 -4.05 24.40
CA PHE A 542 29.22 -5.19 24.05
C PHE A 542 29.84 -5.91 25.23
N GLY A 543 29.52 -5.52 26.47
CA GLY A 543 29.96 -6.23 27.68
C GLY A 543 31.42 -5.98 28.09
N SER A 544 31.83 -6.62 29.18
CA SER A 544 33.18 -6.44 29.78
C SER A 544 34.28 -7.00 28.88
N GLY A 545 35.29 -6.19 28.56
CA GLY A 545 36.33 -6.52 27.56
C GLY A 545 35.85 -6.44 26.10
N GLY A 546 34.61 -6.02 25.87
CA GLY A 546 34.04 -5.80 24.54
C GLY A 546 34.32 -4.41 23.96
N SER A 547 33.76 -4.14 22.78
CA SER A 547 33.83 -2.83 22.12
C SER A 547 33.04 -1.74 22.86
N SER A 548 33.30 -0.46 22.56
CA SER A 548 32.49 0.66 23.09
C SER A 548 31.02 0.54 22.67
N ALA A 549 30.12 0.90 23.60
CA ALA A 549 28.68 0.91 23.36
C ALA A 549 28.26 1.83 22.21
N ILE A 550 27.20 1.46 21.49
CA ILE A 550 26.60 2.27 20.41
C ILE A 550 25.18 2.66 20.83
N TYR A 551 24.85 3.95 20.70
CA TYR A 551 23.54 4.49 21.05
C TYR A 551 22.85 5.06 19.80
N THR A 552 21.69 4.51 19.45
CA THR A 552 20.89 4.94 18.30
C THR A 552 19.58 5.57 18.79
N SER A 553 19.38 6.85 18.52
CA SER A 553 18.14 7.55 18.86
C SER A 553 17.18 7.67 17.67
N ALA A 554 15.88 7.58 17.94
CA ALA A 554 14.81 7.85 16.98
C ALA A 554 14.24 9.28 17.07
N GLY A 555 14.94 10.21 17.72
CA GLY A 555 14.47 11.57 17.96
C GLY A 555 13.56 11.73 19.19
N THR A 556 13.12 12.96 19.44
CA THR A 556 12.30 13.33 20.61
C THR A 556 10.83 13.48 20.24
N THR A 557 9.92 13.20 21.17
CA THR A 557 8.50 13.56 21.03
C THR A 557 7.92 14.07 22.34
N VAL A 558 6.84 14.85 22.27
CA VAL A 558 6.12 15.36 23.44
C VAL A 558 4.94 14.45 23.75
N ILE A 559 4.86 13.98 25.00
CA ILE A 559 3.71 13.21 25.51
C ILE A 559 2.87 14.07 26.44
N GLY A 560 1.56 13.83 26.48
CA GLY A 560 0.59 14.57 27.28
C GLY A 560 0.06 13.80 28.49
N THR A 561 -1.09 14.25 29.00
CA THR A 561 -1.71 13.74 30.24
C THR A 561 -2.63 12.53 30.08
N SER A 562 -2.92 12.15 28.83
CA SER A 562 -3.73 10.97 28.50
C SER A 562 -2.86 9.88 27.90
N PHE A 563 -3.22 8.60 28.14
CA PHE A 563 -2.52 7.48 27.51
C PHE A 563 -2.65 7.60 26.00
N ALA A 564 -1.51 7.69 25.32
CA ALA A 564 -1.43 7.73 23.87
C ALA A 564 -0.38 6.73 23.38
N LYS A 565 -0.65 6.13 22.22
CA LYS A 565 0.34 5.30 21.52
C LYS A 565 1.36 6.22 20.86
N VAL A 566 2.63 5.99 21.13
CA VAL A 566 3.76 6.69 20.54
C VAL A 566 4.60 5.68 19.77
N VAL A 567 5.02 6.04 18.56
CA VAL A 567 5.72 5.14 17.63
C VAL A 567 7.02 5.76 17.17
N PHE A 568 8.06 4.95 17.12
CA PHE A 568 9.39 5.32 16.67
C PHE A 568 9.98 4.24 15.75
N THR A 569 10.90 4.64 14.87
CA THR A 569 11.65 3.72 14.01
C THR A 569 13.15 3.92 14.21
N PHE A 570 13.91 2.82 14.17
CA PHE A 570 15.36 2.82 14.35
C PHE A 570 16.02 2.02 13.23
N ASP A 571 17.22 2.44 12.85
CA ASP A 571 18.16 1.65 12.08
C ASP A 571 19.23 1.13 13.04
N VAL A 572 19.14 -0.15 13.40
CA VAL A 572 20.06 -0.75 14.36
C VAL A 572 21.39 -1.04 13.67
N PRO A 573 22.53 -0.49 14.14
CA PRO A 573 23.81 -0.69 13.50
C PRO A 573 24.25 -2.16 13.43
N ARG A 574 24.99 -2.50 12.38
CA ARG A 574 25.66 -3.79 12.25
C ARG A 574 26.77 -3.90 13.29
N VAL A 575 26.94 -5.08 13.88
CA VAL A 575 28.00 -5.40 14.85
C VAL A 575 29.24 -6.02 14.21
N ASP A 576 29.32 -6.00 12.88
CA ASP A 576 30.45 -6.55 12.12
C ASP A 576 31.78 -5.94 12.61
N GLY A 577 32.76 -6.80 12.92
CA GLY A 577 34.08 -6.38 13.40
C GLY A 577 34.13 -5.89 14.86
N LYS A 578 33.06 -6.04 15.65
CA LYS A 578 33.04 -5.72 17.09
C LYS A 578 33.40 -6.94 17.94
N THR A 579 34.17 -6.72 19.00
CA THR A 579 34.46 -7.73 20.03
C THR A 579 33.35 -7.75 21.08
N TRP A 580 32.82 -8.93 21.40
CA TRP A 580 31.78 -9.12 22.41
C TRP A 580 32.38 -9.76 23.66
N GLY A 581 32.25 -9.07 24.78
CA GLY A 581 32.63 -9.51 26.10
C GLY A 581 31.49 -10.15 26.86
N ALA A 582 31.75 -10.53 28.11
CA ALA A 582 30.69 -11.03 28.99
C ALA A 582 29.61 -9.95 29.20
N ASN A 583 28.33 -10.37 29.22
CA ASN A 583 27.15 -9.51 29.44
C ASN A 583 26.79 -8.55 28.32
N HIS A 584 27.23 -8.86 27.10
CA HIS A 584 26.77 -8.16 25.91
C HIS A 584 25.23 -8.27 25.76
N ARG A 585 24.58 -7.19 25.32
CA ARG A 585 23.12 -7.08 25.23
C ARG A 585 22.67 -5.90 24.37
N LEU A 586 21.41 -5.92 23.97
CA LEU A 586 20.70 -4.77 23.45
C LEU A 586 19.86 -4.15 24.58
N GLU A 587 19.75 -2.83 24.63
CA GLU A 587 18.90 -2.16 25.61
C GLU A 587 17.94 -1.20 24.90
N MET A 588 16.68 -1.17 25.34
CA MET A 588 15.73 -0.13 24.96
C MET A 588 15.62 0.86 26.11
N HIS A 589 16.04 2.09 25.84
CA HIS A 589 16.06 3.20 26.77
C HIS A 589 14.89 4.13 26.44
N LEU A 590 14.25 4.66 27.47
CA LEU A 590 13.40 5.84 27.38
C LEU A 590 14.07 6.95 28.20
N SER A 591 14.74 7.86 27.51
CA SER A 591 15.36 9.04 28.12
C SER A 591 14.28 10.05 28.48
N LEU A 592 14.35 10.53 29.71
CA LEU A 592 13.39 11.42 30.33
C LEU A 592 14.04 12.77 30.65
N PRO A 593 13.27 13.85 30.76
CA PRO A 593 13.85 15.15 31.05
C PRO A 593 14.49 15.19 32.43
N VAL A 594 15.68 15.76 32.48
CA VAL A 594 16.35 16.15 33.72
C VAL A 594 15.76 17.47 34.25
N ASN A 595 16.04 17.81 35.51
CA ASN A 595 15.69 19.09 36.13
C ASN A 595 14.19 19.42 36.23
N GLN A 596 13.31 18.43 36.19
CA GLN A 596 11.89 18.64 36.45
C GLN A 596 11.22 17.47 37.17
N THR A 597 10.18 17.78 37.95
CA THR A 597 9.31 16.77 38.57
C THR A 597 8.20 16.35 37.62
N PHE A 598 7.86 15.05 37.65
CA PHE A 598 6.81 14.46 36.83
C PHE A 598 6.43 13.06 37.33
N THR A 599 5.27 12.57 36.92
CA THR A 599 4.86 11.18 37.09
C THR A 599 4.56 10.60 35.71
N LEU A 600 5.42 9.71 35.23
CA LEU A 600 5.27 9.01 33.97
C LEU A 600 4.57 7.67 34.22
N ASP A 601 3.50 7.41 33.47
CA ASP A 601 2.88 6.09 33.41
C ASP A 601 3.19 5.45 32.07
N TRP A 602 3.82 4.27 32.10
CA TRP A 602 4.24 3.50 30.94
C TRP A 602 3.46 2.18 30.87
N GLY A 603 2.56 2.09 29.89
CA GLY A 603 1.78 0.90 29.58
C GLY A 603 2.42 0.00 28.53
N PRO A 604 1.69 -1.01 28.01
CA PRO A 604 2.20 -1.99 27.07
C PRO A 604 3.05 -1.42 25.94
N TRP A 605 4.13 -2.11 25.60
CA TRP A 605 4.99 -1.72 24.48
C TRP A 605 5.51 -2.92 23.70
N LYS A 606 6.03 -2.64 22.51
CA LYS A 606 6.58 -3.63 21.58
C LYS A 606 7.71 -3.07 20.77
N LEU A 607 8.78 -3.85 20.66
CA LEU A 607 9.84 -3.66 19.68
C LEU A 607 9.78 -4.83 18.71
N ASN A 608 9.51 -4.56 17.43
CA ASN A 608 9.47 -5.56 16.37
C ASN A 608 10.37 -5.13 15.21
N LYS A 609 10.85 -6.12 14.46
CA LYS A 609 11.53 -5.85 13.18
C LYS A 609 10.55 -5.26 12.16
N GLY A 610 11.07 -4.46 11.24
CA GLY A 610 10.31 -3.75 10.22
C GLY A 610 9.99 -2.30 10.59
N GLU A 611 9.58 -1.54 9.59
CA GLU A 611 9.30 -0.09 9.73
C GLU A 611 7.99 0.21 10.46
N TYR A 612 7.04 -0.73 10.46
CA TYR A 612 5.71 -0.50 10.99
C TYR A 612 5.47 -1.23 12.32
N PRO A 613 4.93 -0.53 13.35
CA PRO A 613 4.55 -1.17 14.59
C PRO A 613 3.37 -2.10 14.34
N THR A 614 3.51 -3.38 14.67
CA THR A 614 2.37 -4.30 14.68
C THR A 614 1.56 -4.15 15.97
N GLU A 615 0.36 -4.72 16.00
CA GLU A 615 -0.48 -4.66 17.21
C GLU A 615 0.22 -5.38 18.38
N ASN A 616 0.06 -4.81 19.58
CA ASN A 616 0.59 -5.38 20.80
C ASN A 616 -0.34 -6.52 21.21
N TYR A 617 0.02 -7.75 20.86
CA TYR A 617 -0.59 -8.93 21.47
C TYR A 617 0.00 -9.11 22.87
N ARG A 618 -0.83 -9.49 23.84
CA ARG A 618 -0.37 -9.82 25.20
C ARG A 618 0.34 -11.17 25.16
N PRO A 619 1.64 -11.25 25.44
CA PRO A 619 2.32 -12.54 25.56
C PRO A 619 1.63 -13.41 26.60
N ASP A 620 1.65 -14.72 26.38
CA ASP A 620 1.20 -15.64 27.42
C ASP A 620 2.01 -15.40 28.70
N LYS A 621 1.30 -15.25 29.84
CA LYS A 621 1.92 -14.86 31.10
C LYS A 621 2.92 -15.89 31.60
N LEU A 622 2.71 -17.18 31.33
CA LEU A 622 3.61 -18.25 31.74
C LEU A 622 4.88 -18.24 30.87
N GLU A 623 4.73 -17.98 29.57
CA GLU A 623 5.88 -17.85 28.66
C GLU A 623 6.73 -16.61 29.01
N GLU A 624 6.10 -15.47 29.26
CA GLU A 624 6.81 -14.25 29.67
C GLU A 624 7.53 -14.43 31.01
N LEU A 625 6.88 -15.13 31.95
CA LEU A 625 7.50 -15.56 33.19
C LEU A 625 8.72 -16.48 32.94
N ARG A 626 8.65 -17.37 31.96
CA ARG A 626 9.75 -18.28 31.60
C ARG A 626 10.93 -17.52 31.00
N ARG A 627 10.67 -16.56 30.10
CA ARG A 627 11.66 -15.64 29.54
C ARG A 627 12.35 -14.82 30.64
N CYS A 628 11.61 -14.25 31.58
CA CYS A 628 12.20 -13.60 32.75
C CYS A 628 13.05 -14.60 33.56
N LYS A 629 12.56 -15.82 33.80
CA LYS A 629 13.27 -16.84 34.59
C LYS A 629 14.56 -17.37 33.97
N ALA A 630 14.72 -17.34 32.65
CA ALA A 630 15.96 -17.77 32.00
C ALA A 630 17.20 -17.00 32.48
N PHE A 631 16.99 -15.77 32.97
CA PHE A 631 18.03 -14.88 33.50
C PHE A 631 18.12 -14.96 35.03
N TYR A 632 17.81 -16.10 35.64
CA TYR A 632 17.90 -16.22 37.09
C TYR A 632 18.13 -17.65 37.52
N GLU A 633 19.01 -17.78 38.49
CA GLU A 633 19.25 -19.01 39.19
C GLU A 633 19.24 -18.74 40.70
N LYS A 634 18.44 -19.53 41.43
CA LYS A 634 18.42 -19.51 42.89
C LYS A 634 19.34 -20.61 43.39
N GLY A 635 20.51 -20.25 43.92
CA GLY A 635 21.34 -21.19 44.67
C GLY A 635 20.76 -21.40 46.07
N ASN A 636 20.46 -22.64 46.45
CA ASN A 636 20.19 -22.98 47.86
C ASN A 636 21.50 -23.50 48.48
N LEU A 637 21.98 -22.81 49.51
CA LEU A 637 23.04 -23.32 50.39
C LEU A 637 22.38 -24.09 51.53
N ASN A 638 22.48 -25.42 51.51
CA ASN A 638 22.15 -26.24 52.66
C ASN A 638 23.39 -26.28 53.58
N GLN A 639 23.45 -25.34 54.53
CA GLN A 639 24.22 -25.36 55.78
C GLN A 639 25.75 -25.68 55.68
N LEU A 640 26.60 -24.68 55.95
CA LEU A 640 28.03 -24.93 56.24
C LEU A 640 28.23 -25.15 57.74
N ILE A 641 28.75 -26.32 58.12
CA ILE A 641 29.31 -26.57 59.46
C ILE A 641 30.82 -26.64 59.27
N ALA A 642 31.55 -25.58 59.62
CA ALA A 642 33.01 -25.58 59.60
C ALA A 642 33.56 -25.67 61.03
N THR A 643 34.25 -26.76 61.34
CA THR A 643 35.07 -26.89 62.54
C THR A 643 36.52 -26.49 62.20
N HIS A 644 36.92 -25.32 62.67
CA HIS A 644 38.30 -24.89 62.89
C HIS A 644 39.31 -24.77 61.72
N GLN A 645 38.99 -25.04 60.44
CA GLN A 645 39.87 -24.65 59.33
C GLN A 645 39.13 -24.16 58.07
N ARG A 646 39.81 -23.27 57.33
CA ARG A 646 39.34 -22.56 56.12
C ARG A 646 38.61 -23.50 55.17
N GLY A 647 37.29 -23.31 55.01
CA GLY A 647 36.51 -23.94 53.95
C GLY A 647 36.45 -23.04 52.72
N ALA A 648 36.64 -23.62 51.53
CA ALA A 648 36.37 -22.97 50.25
C ALA A 648 35.20 -23.71 49.58
N VAL A 649 34.22 -22.96 49.06
CA VAL A 649 33.11 -23.50 48.27
C VAL A 649 33.33 -23.10 46.82
N HIS A 650 33.47 -24.09 45.94
CA HIS A 650 33.52 -23.86 44.50
C HIS A 650 32.11 -24.03 43.92
N PHE A 651 31.62 -22.99 43.24
CA PHE A 651 30.38 -23.07 42.46
C PHE A 651 30.74 -23.29 40.99
N ALA A 652 30.28 -24.38 40.40
CA ALA A 652 30.24 -24.57 38.96
C ALA A 652 28.83 -24.24 38.47
N SER A 653 28.70 -23.21 37.63
CA SER A 653 27.46 -22.88 36.94
C SER A 653 27.50 -23.45 35.53
N GLU A 654 26.45 -24.18 35.12
CA GLU A 654 26.29 -24.68 33.74
C GLU A 654 25.53 -23.70 32.83
N LYS A 655 25.14 -22.52 33.35
CA LYS A 655 24.42 -21.49 32.59
C LYS A 655 25.20 -20.17 32.57
N TYR A 656 24.87 -19.29 31.63
CA TYR A 656 25.54 -18.01 31.34
C TYR A 656 25.56 -16.95 32.48
N ARG A 657 25.64 -17.32 33.77
CA ARG A 657 25.73 -16.40 34.92
C ARG A 657 26.48 -16.96 36.14
N GLN A 658 27.01 -16.05 36.96
CA GLN A 658 27.52 -16.30 38.31
C GLN A 658 26.36 -16.48 39.32
N PRO A 659 26.50 -17.36 40.32
CA PRO A 659 25.43 -17.66 41.29
C PRO A 659 25.30 -16.62 42.40
N ASN A 660 24.06 -16.36 42.82
CA ASN A 660 23.77 -15.68 44.08
C ASN A 660 23.84 -16.69 45.24
N CYS A 661 24.65 -16.40 46.25
CA CYS A 661 24.91 -17.31 47.37
C CYS A 661 24.47 -16.71 48.70
N LYS A 662 23.56 -17.36 49.43
CA LYS A 662 23.21 -16.96 50.80
C LYS A 662 24.02 -17.80 51.80
N ALA A 663 24.98 -17.21 52.50
CA ALA A 663 25.81 -17.91 53.49
C ALA A 663 25.30 -17.66 54.92
N HIS A 664 24.97 -18.73 55.64
CA HIS A 664 24.69 -18.69 57.09
C HIS A 664 25.94 -19.14 57.84
N VAL A 665 26.53 -18.26 58.65
CA VAL A 665 27.69 -18.58 59.51
C VAL A 665 27.18 -18.76 60.94
N VAL A 666 27.32 -19.97 61.50
CA VAL A 666 26.93 -20.27 62.88
C VAL A 666 28.19 -20.68 63.65
N TYR A 667 28.59 -19.88 64.64
CA TYR A 667 29.68 -20.23 65.54
C TYR A 667 29.16 -21.13 66.66
N GLN A 668 29.75 -22.32 66.83
CA GLN A 668 29.34 -23.30 67.85
C GLN A 668 29.91 -23.05 69.25
N ASP A 669 30.87 -22.13 69.38
CA ASP A 669 31.50 -21.78 70.65
C ASP A 669 31.32 -20.28 70.88
N GLY A 670 30.74 -19.90 72.02
CA GLY A 670 30.38 -18.52 72.40
C GLY A 670 31.58 -17.61 72.69
N SER A 671 32.70 -17.76 71.99
CA SER A 671 33.92 -16.97 72.16
C SER A 671 34.01 -15.84 71.13
N ALA A 672 33.89 -14.60 71.62
CA ALA A 672 33.64 -13.38 70.85
C ALA A 672 34.84 -12.75 70.10
N ASN A 673 35.83 -13.53 69.64
CA ASN A 673 37.12 -12.95 69.20
C ASN A 673 37.66 -13.38 67.81
N TYR A 674 36.81 -13.82 66.87
CA TYR A 674 37.28 -14.14 65.52
C TYR A 674 36.46 -13.44 64.42
N ASN A 675 37.16 -12.79 63.48
CA ASN A 675 36.56 -12.29 62.24
C ASN A 675 36.31 -13.46 61.29
N ALA A 676 35.06 -13.72 60.89
CA ALA A 676 34.82 -14.50 59.67
C ALA A 676 35.09 -13.61 58.47
N VAL A 677 35.96 -14.10 57.59
CA VAL A 677 36.16 -13.54 56.25
C VAL A 677 35.42 -14.44 55.28
N VAL A 678 34.35 -13.92 54.69
CA VAL A 678 33.66 -14.59 53.56
C VAL A 678 34.21 -13.98 52.28
N SER A 679 34.96 -14.76 51.52
CA SER A 679 35.52 -14.37 50.23
C SER A 679 34.79 -15.11 49.12
N ILE A 680 34.17 -14.37 48.20
CA ILE A 680 33.53 -14.92 47.00
C ILE A 680 34.54 -14.80 45.85
N PHE A 681 34.98 -15.94 45.32
CA PHE A 681 35.91 -15.99 44.21
C PHE A 681 35.15 -16.16 42.89
N THR A 682 35.49 -15.34 41.91
CA THR A 682 35.15 -15.59 40.50
C THR A 682 36.38 -16.17 39.81
N THR A 683 36.23 -16.81 38.65
CA THR A 683 37.32 -17.53 37.97
C THR A 683 38.55 -16.69 37.61
N THR A 684 38.50 -15.36 37.77
CA THR A 684 39.62 -14.48 37.41
C THR A 684 39.98 -13.38 38.41
N ASP A 685 39.16 -13.04 39.41
CA ASP A 685 39.55 -12.05 40.44
C ASP A 685 38.68 -12.12 41.72
N MET A 686 39.25 -11.62 42.83
CA MET A 686 38.52 -11.43 44.11
C MET A 686 37.52 -10.28 43.96
N ALA A 687 36.22 -10.59 44.01
CA ALA A 687 35.18 -9.58 43.82
C ALA A 687 34.89 -8.76 45.09
N TYR A 688 34.85 -9.38 46.28
CA TYR A 688 34.49 -8.71 47.53
C TYR A 688 35.14 -9.36 48.76
N THR A 689 35.62 -8.54 49.70
CA THR A 689 36.05 -8.97 51.05
C THR A 689 35.30 -8.14 52.08
N LEU A 690 34.56 -8.77 52.99
CA LEU A 690 33.92 -8.09 54.12
C LEU A 690 34.43 -8.67 55.44
N ASN A 691 34.79 -7.80 56.37
CA ASN A 691 35.08 -8.17 57.75
C ASN A 691 33.82 -7.95 58.59
N ALA A 692 33.21 -9.03 59.10
CA ALA A 692 32.10 -8.93 60.03
C ALA A 692 32.61 -8.99 61.48
N MET A 693 32.17 -8.05 62.33
CA MET A 693 32.42 -8.06 63.78
C MET A 693 31.22 -8.65 64.54
N ALA A 694 31.52 -9.19 65.73
CA ALA A 694 30.84 -10.28 66.44
C ALA A 694 29.41 -10.06 66.98
N THR A 695 28.57 -9.19 66.42
CA THR A 695 27.21 -8.94 66.97
C THR A 695 26.04 -9.40 66.12
N ASP A 696 26.22 -9.74 64.85
CA ASP A 696 25.11 -10.20 63.99
C ASP A 696 25.07 -11.73 63.90
N SER A 697 24.01 -12.32 64.46
CA SER A 697 23.74 -13.78 64.43
C SER A 697 23.21 -14.28 63.07
N SER A 698 23.07 -13.40 62.10
CA SER A 698 22.80 -13.72 60.70
C SER A 698 23.21 -12.53 59.83
N VAL A 699 24.12 -12.75 58.88
CA VAL A 699 24.37 -11.78 57.81
C VAL A 699 23.65 -12.29 56.56
N ASP A 700 22.47 -11.72 56.31
CA ASP A 700 21.72 -12.00 55.08
C ASP A 700 22.33 -11.22 53.92
N TRP A 701 22.77 -11.94 52.88
CA TRP A 701 23.27 -11.33 51.66
C TRP A 701 22.42 -11.76 50.47
N GLU A 702 21.82 -10.76 49.81
CA GLU A 702 21.33 -10.84 48.43
C GLU A 702 22.26 -9.97 47.58
N ALA A 703 23.22 -10.55 46.86
CA ALA A 703 23.63 -9.86 45.64
C ALA A 703 22.55 -10.10 44.62
N ASP A 704 21.88 -9.07 44.16
CA ASP A 704 21.09 -9.15 42.95
C ASP A 704 22.01 -8.86 41.75
N ALA A 705 23.09 -9.63 41.62
CA ALA A 705 24.06 -9.45 40.56
C ALA A 705 23.60 -10.22 39.31
N GLU A 706 22.67 -9.63 38.55
CA GLU A 706 22.76 -9.82 37.10
C GLU A 706 24.08 -9.15 36.70
N LEU A 707 25.08 -9.97 36.40
CA LEU A 707 26.33 -9.60 35.74
C LEU A 707 26.09 -8.36 34.81
N VAL A 708 26.53 -7.18 35.25
CA VAL A 708 26.33 -5.87 34.59
C VAL A 708 27.17 -5.77 33.33
#